data_AF-A0AAU4XMJ3-F1
#
_entry.id   AF-A0AAU4XMJ3-F1
#
_cell.length_a   1.000
_cell.length_b   1.000
_cell.length_c   1.000
_cell.angle_alpha   90.00
_cell.angle_beta   90.00
_cell.angle_gamma   90.00
#
_symmetry.space_group_name_H-M   'P 1'
#
loop_
_entity.id
_entity.type
_entity.pdbx_description
1 polymer ?
#
loop_
_entity_poly.entity_id
_entity_poly.type
_entity_poly.pdbx_seq_one_letter_code
_entity_poly.pdbx_strand_id
1 'polypeptide(L)'
;MAKDWNRRVFLRSSVVGASATVALGSGGAHTASATPGSSADAPREGGLRIDRTTVEYAETLLGTEVEHPRLTWELNAPGRGARQSAYRVRVALTEKDLREGRRLVWDSGRVESDRSVGIVYAGPALRPRTRYHWQVRVWDGDGRPSAWSAPRWWETTLPKDGWQGFWIGAAALPEPPGFDGASWIWSPGSTTGSAPVGPRWFRTATTLPTGSEVRRARLVATADDDFTLYVDGQQVLHQPQQTDAWRTGHLAEVTEQLRGASGGRIVVAAVATNRDNGSANPGGLLLRLIVETTSGDTVELVTGDGWRCADSEQQGWQRPDFDDTTWSGAAVLAPWGQGPWGTGVSVSVPEQPAPLLRRTFSVPKDVVRARLHISGLAYYEAEINGVRVGRQVLDPGFTDYEETVLYAVHDVTDRVRRGANAIGVTLGRGFFGLTSPTAWNWNRAPWHGEPRLLAQLEIDHPDGSRTTVATDGTWRITDGPTLSNSLYAGETYDARKAPRDWTRPGFDDRSWQEAQRQTAPKGTLRAQGHDPIEVAETVRPVDIRELSQDVYVVDMGRTLAGWTRLTVRAEAGTTVRLVHGERLNSDGSVLARNDLVPGRCQTDEYVCAGGGADEVWEPRFSYKGFRYVQVSGLPAKPGPEQVLGRVVHTRVASTSTFSCSEPFYEQLDRAMRRTVLNNLHGIPTDTPVYEKNGWTGDAQLGAPVMAYAFGVHRFLTKWLGDLRDSQDAAGQLPVIVPSGGWGYHDLAPAPEWTTVYPFLLREMYRVYGDERLARDHWAPLIRYLDWEIGRLQDGLAVTALGDWLPPGYGGNPPEDTRLTATAYLHRALTGTVELADLLGDTEVAARYRKTADALKEAFNAAFLGADGHYRTAKDPDYRQTSNCVPLAFGLVPPGARASVVDSLLADIARRGNHLNTGALGTSVLLRELSAQGHPEVAHALATQRTYPGWGYWFDNGADTMWEMWPLDSRSRDHYFLGTVVQWLYENVAGLRPGDAGYRTFTVRPDGRTGVDWARTSVRTVRGRAAAAWSVVDGTTRLSVGVPVGATAEVHVPAADRSAVASPSGAKWLRSEPGFVVYAVPHGSWEFVARA
;
A
#
# COMPACT_ATOMS: atom_id res chain seq x y z
N MET A 1 -35.98 17.71 -23.99
CA MET A 1 -36.65 19.04 -23.85
C MET A 1 -35.56 20.08 -23.67
N ALA A 2 -35.48 21.06 -24.57
CA ALA A 2 -34.50 22.13 -24.52
C ALA A 2 -34.96 23.26 -23.57
N LYS A 3 -34.07 23.76 -22.72
CA LYS A 3 -33.66 25.19 -22.65
C LYS A 3 -32.83 25.52 -21.40
N ASP A 4 -31.88 26.42 -21.64
CA ASP A 4 -31.31 27.42 -20.74
C ASP A 4 -30.41 26.96 -19.59
N TRP A 5 -29.15 26.67 -19.94
CA TRP A 5 -28.05 26.71 -18.96
C TRP A 5 -27.39 28.08 -18.92
N ASN A 6 -27.22 28.58 -17.70
CA ASN A 6 -27.16 29.99 -17.35
C ASN A 6 -25.75 30.59 -17.58
N ARG A 7 -25.60 31.42 -18.62
CA ARG A 7 -24.38 32.18 -19.00
C ARG A 7 -23.76 33.05 -17.87
N ARG A 8 -24.40 33.18 -16.70
CA ARG A 8 -23.95 34.06 -15.59
C ARG A 8 -23.08 33.40 -14.52
N VAL A 9 -22.83 32.08 -14.56
CA VAL A 9 -21.99 31.40 -13.56
C VAL A 9 -20.49 31.47 -13.88
N PHE A 10 -20.11 31.75 -15.13
CA PHE A 10 -18.70 31.82 -15.55
C PHE A 10 -17.98 33.13 -15.19
N LEU A 11 -18.70 34.23 -14.90
CA LEU A 11 -18.12 35.57 -14.73
C LEU A 11 -18.10 36.11 -13.27
N ARG A 12 -18.43 35.30 -12.26
CA ARG A 12 -18.52 35.76 -10.85
C ARG A 12 -17.72 34.97 -9.82
N SER A 13 -16.81 34.09 -10.23
CA SER A 13 -15.92 33.36 -9.30
C SER A 13 -14.43 33.64 -9.50
N SER A 14 -14.10 34.71 -10.21
CA SER A 14 -12.75 35.26 -10.26
C SER A 14 -12.72 36.47 -9.32
N VAL A 15 -11.92 36.41 -8.25
CA VAL A 15 -11.63 37.47 -7.27
C VAL A 15 -12.46 37.44 -5.96
N VAL A 16 -11.77 37.02 -4.86
CA VAL A 16 -12.03 37.19 -3.41
C VAL A 16 -12.93 36.16 -2.67
N GLY A 17 -12.28 35.29 -1.87
CA GLY A 17 -12.43 35.25 -0.40
C GLY A 17 -13.66 34.58 0.26
N ALA A 18 -13.44 33.37 0.76
CA ALA A 18 -13.89 32.74 2.02
C ALA A 18 -15.24 33.10 2.71
N SER A 19 -15.91 32.01 3.14
CA SER A 19 -16.81 31.82 4.30
C SER A 19 -18.28 31.56 3.96
N ALA A 20 -18.73 30.32 4.19
CA ALA A 20 -20.12 30.01 4.47
C ALA A 20 -20.19 28.79 5.41
N THR A 21 -20.29 29.07 6.70
CA THR A 21 -20.74 28.13 7.72
C THR A 21 -22.27 28.04 7.69
N VAL A 22 -22.75 26.83 7.89
CA VAL A 22 -24.15 26.38 7.98
C VAL A 22 -24.95 27.22 8.99
N ALA A 23 -26.17 27.61 8.62
CA ALA A 23 -27.17 28.15 9.55
C ALA A 23 -28.16 27.04 9.96
N LEU A 24 -28.22 26.78 11.27
CA LEU A 24 -29.38 26.25 11.98
C LEU A 24 -29.88 27.34 12.94
N GLY A 25 -31.19 27.41 13.10
CA GLY A 25 -31.88 28.57 13.66
C GLY A 25 -31.93 28.70 15.18
N SER A 26 -32.10 29.96 15.55
CA SER A 26 -32.83 30.57 16.68
C SER A 26 -32.40 30.33 18.13
N GLY A 27 -32.03 31.45 18.79
CA GLY A 27 -32.38 31.71 20.18
C GLY A 27 -31.43 32.65 20.94
N GLY A 28 -31.91 33.86 21.28
CA GLY A 28 -31.47 34.59 22.47
C GLY A 28 -30.44 35.72 22.27
N ALA A 29 -30.94 36.96 22.24
CA ALA A 29 -30.14 38.19 22.25
C ALA A 29 -29.68 38.57 23.67
N HIS A 30 -28.42 38.99 23.81
CA HIS A 30 -28.01 39.96 24.83
C HIS A 30 -26.99 40.94 24.22
N THR A 31 -27.35 42.21 24.31
CA THR A 31 -26.60 43.40 23.87
C THR A 31 -25.44 43.71 24.81
N ALA A 32 -24.27 44.01 24.25
CA ALA A 32 -23.28 44.85 24.91
C ALA A 32 -22.58 45.73 23.85
N SER A 33 -22.83 47.03 23.93
CA SER A 33 -22.14 48.06 23.16
C SER A 33 -20.74 48.30 23.72
N ALA A 34 -19.73 48.40 22.85
CA ALA A 34 -18.49 49.09 23.16
C ALA A 34 -18.01 49.85 21.91
N THR A 35 -17.89 51.17 22.07
CA THR A 35 -17.30 52.13 21.12
C THR A 35 -15.81 51.84 20.89
N PRO A 36 -15.24 52.25 19.74
CA PRO A 36 -13.89 51.86 19.33
C PRO A 36 -12.83 52.72 20.01
N GLY A 37 -11.95 52.07 20.79
CA GLY A 37 -10.68 52.65 21.22
C GLY A 37 -9.62 52.46 20.14
N SER A 38 -9.03 53.57 19.68
CA SER A 38 -7.88 53.54 18.79
C SER A 38 -6.65 52.96 19.49
N SER A 39 -6.10 51.87 18.95
CA SER A 39 -4.71 51.49 19.20
C SER A 39 -4.03 51.25 17.86
N ALA A 40 -3.07 52.12 17.56
CA ALA A 40 -2.18 52.04 16.43
C ALA A 40 -1.27 50.81 16.54
N ASP A 41 -1.47 49.85 15.63
CA ASP A 41 -0.44 49.25 14.77
C ASP A 41 -1.13 48.29 13.79
N ALA A 42 -1.68 48.85 12.71
CA ALA A 42 -2.22 48.07 11.60
C ALA A 42 -1.11 47.88 10.55
N PRO A 43 -0.81 46.66 10.09
CA PRO A 43 0.12 46.46 8.99
C PRO A 43 -0.49 47.04 7.70
N ARG A 44 0.20 48.03 7.13
CA ARG A 44 -0.13 48.60 5.81
C ARG A 44 -0.09 47.52 4.71
N GLU A 45 -0.97 47.71 3.74
CA GLU A 45 -1.09 46.98 2.47
C GLU A 45 0.28 46.77 1.78
N GLY A 46 0.57 45.53 1.31
CA GLY A 46 1.55 45.28 0.24
C GLY A 46 2.69 44.26 0.45
N GLY A 47 2.83 43.58 1.58
CA GLY A 47 3.99 42.68 1.87
C GLY A 47 3.78 41.17 1.66
N LEU A 48 4.88 40.40 1.69
CA LEU A 48 4.86 38.92 1.77
C LEU A 48 4.17 38.43 3.06
N ARG A 49 3.37 37.38 2.93
CA ARG A 49 2.72 36.66 4.03
C ARG A 49 3.10 35.18 4.01
N ILE A 50 3.19 34.58 5.19
CA ILE A 50 3.46 33.16 5.36
C ILE A 50 2.12 32.47 5.66
N ASP A 51 1.63 31.68 4.72
CA ASP A 51 0.31 31.05 4.81
C ASP A 51 0.38 29.70 5.54
N ARG A 52 1.46 28.96 5.33
CA ARG A 52 1.64 27.62 5.91
C ARG A 52 3.11 27.31 6.15
N THR A 53 3.39 26.59 7.22
CA THR A 53 4.74 26.15 7.60
C THR A 53 4.72 24.67 7.93
N THR A 54 5.70 23.91 7.45
CA THR A 54 5.83 22.48 7.72
C THR A 54 7.24 22.11 8.17
N VAL A 55 7.35 21.02 8.92
CA VAL A 55 8.58 20.36 9.33
C VAL A 55 8.49 18.91 8.88
N GLU A 56 9.44 18.47 8.04
CA GLU A 56 9.35 17.16 7.36
C GLU A 56 7.97 16.92 6.73
N TYR A 57 7.44 17.95 6.05
CA TYR A 57 6.16 17.96 5.35
C TYR A 57 4.90 17.82 6.23
N ALA A 58 5.06 17.68 7.55
CA ALA A 58 3.97 17.73 8.53
C ALA A 58 3.81 19.15 9.11
N GLU A 59 2.59 19.54 9.49
CA GLU A 59 2.39 20.83 10.19
C GLU A 59 2.95 20.81 11.62
N THR A 60 2.85 19.65 12.25
CA THR A 60 3.49 19.31 13.52
C THR A 60 3.93 17.86 13.45
N LEU A 61 5.11 17.56 13.98
CA LEU A 61 5.71 16.24 13.91
C LEU A 61 6.00 15.73 15.32
N LEU A 62 5.30 14.68 15.74
CA LEU A 62 5.48 14.05 17.04
C LEU A 62 6.35 12.80 16.93
N GLY A 63 7.37 12.69 17.78
CA GLY A 63 8.18 11.49 17.91
C GLY A 63 9.12 11.26 16.72
N THR A 64 9.85 12.28 16.28
CA THR A 64 10.80 12.12 15.16
C THR A 64 12.21 11.75 15.59
N GLU A 65 12.90 10.97 14.76
CA GLU A 65 14.33 10.66 14.84
C GLU A 65 15.18 11.53 13.91
N VAL A 66 14.57 12.45 13.15
CA VAL A 66 15.29 13.30 12.22
C VAL A 66 16.14 14.30 13.00
N GLU A 67 17.46 14.12 12.94
CA GLU A 67 18.45 14.93 13.67
C GLU A 67 18.52 16.38 13.14
N HIS A 68 18.33 16.54 11.83
CA HIS A 68 18.36 17.82 11.12
C HIS A 68 17.05 18.06 10.36
N PRO A 69 15.94 18.38 11.06
CA PRO A 69 14.63 18.52 10.43
C PRO A 69 14.60 19.66 9.43
N ARG A 70 13.86 19.46 8.35
CA ARG A 70 13.73 20.40 7.23
C ARG A 70 12.45 21.21 7.37
N LEU A 71 12.63 22.52 7.29
CA LEU A 71 11.58 23.52 7.45
C LEU A 71 11.18 24.06 6.07
N THR A 72 9.89 24.13 5.82
CA THR A 72 9.33 24.68 4.58
C THR A 72 8.24 25.69 4.92
N TRP A 73 8.12 26.74 4.12
CA TRP A 73 7.05 27.73 4.26
C TRP A 73 6.47 28.16 2.91
N GLU A 74 5.15 28.13 2.83
CA GLU A 74 4.35 28.60 1.70
C GLU A 74 4.12 30.11 1.85
N LEU A 75 4.35 30.85 0.77
CA LEU A 75 4.29 32.31 0.76
C LEU A 75 3.18 32.81 -0.17
N ASN A 76 2.59 33.94 0.21
CA ASN A 76 1.53 34.60 -0.53
C ASN A 76 1.73 36.13 -0.51
N ALA A 77 1.37 36.80 -1.59
CA ALA A 77 1.39 38.25 -1.69
C ALA A 77 0.31 38.75 -2.67
N PRO A 78 -0.20 39.98 -2.47
CA PRO A 78 -1.01 40.62 -3.50
C PRO A 78 -0.16 40.93 -4.75
N GLY A 79 -0.83 41.09 -5.90
CA GLY A 79 -0.17 41.52 -7.13
C GLY A 79 0.68 40.43 -7.80
N ARG A 80 1.72 40.85 -8.53
CA ARG A 80 2.60 40.01 -9.34
C ARG A 80 4.06 40.27 -9.03
N GLY A 81 4.93 39.28 -9.25
CA GLY A 81 6.39 39.44 -9.14
C GLY A 81 6.95 39.49 -7.72
N ALA A 82 6.13 39.21 -6.70
CA ALA A 82 6.60 39.07 -5.32
C ALA A 82 7.62 37.93 -5.21
N ARG A 83 8.69 38.18 -4.46
CA ARG A 83 9.79 37.25 -4.23
C ARG A 83 10.33 37.41 -2.81
N GLN A 84 10.85 36.32 -2.25
CA GLN A 84 11.65 36.35 -1.03
C GLN A 84 13.08 36.77 -1.36
N SER A 85 13.67 37.65 -0.56
CA SER A 85 15.11 37.98 -0.62
C SER A 85 15.90 37.38 0.54
N ALA A 86 15.28 37.23 1.71
CA ALA A 86 15.90 36.69 2.90
C ALA A 86 14.88 36.02 3.82
N TYR A 87 15.36 35.22 4.77
CA TYR A 87 14.56 34.64 5.85
C TYR A 87 15.29 34.70 7.20
N ARG A 88 14.54 34.49 8.28
CA ARG A 88 15.07 34.27 9.63
C ARG A 88 14.19 33.29 10.37
N VAL A 89 14.77 32.19 10.83
CA VAL A 89 14.14 31.14 11.63
C VAL A 89 14.52 31.32 13.09
N ARG A 90 13.55 31.10 13.97
CA ARG A 90 13.78 30.98 15.42
C ARG A 90 13.24 29.66 15.92
N VAL A 91 13.94 29.08 16.88
CA VAL A 91 13.56 27.85 17.58
C VAL A 91 13.75 28.06 19.08
N ALA A 92 12.78 27.64 19.88
CA ALA A 92 12.84 27.68 21.34
C ALA A 92 12.14 26.46 21.95
N LEU A 93 12.33 26.23 23.25
CA LEU A 93 11.70 25.10 23.97
C LEU A 93 10.28 25.40 24.45
N THR A 94 9.90 26.67 24.49
CA THR A 94 8.55 27.11 24.83
C THR A 94 8.05 28.10 23.80
N GLU A 95 6.74 28.09 23.57
CA GLU A 95 6.12 29.06 22.66
C GLU A 95 6.29 30.51 23.16
N LYS A 96 6.28 30.72 24.48
CA LYS A 96 6.49 32.03 25.10
C LYS A 96 7.89 32.59 24.74
N ASP A 97 8.93 31.79 24.99
CA ASP A 97 10.32 32.16 24.68
C ASP A 97 10.50 32.43 23.18
N LEU A 98 9.87 31.62 22.34
CA LEU A 98 9.88 31.81 20.88
C LEU A 98 9.29 33.17 20.49
N ARG A 99 8.10 33.50 20.98
CA ARG A 99 7.37 34.75 20.67
C ARG A 99 8.13 35.98 21.17
N GLU A 100 8.68 35.92 22.38
CA GLU A 100 9.46 37.02 22.98
C GLU A 100 10.88 37.12 22.39
N GLY A 101 11.35 36.12 21.63
CA GLY A 101 12.70 36.09 21.09
C GLY A 101 13.78 35.94 22.17
N ARG A 102 13.46 35.28 23.29
CA ARG A 102 14.34 35.07 24.44
C ARG A 102 14.66 33.58 24.59
N ARG A 103 15.81 33.25 25.18
CA ARG A 103 16.22 31.85 25.46
C ARG A 103 16.04 30.91 24.25
N LEU A 104 16.37 31.43 23.06
CA LEU A 104 16.25 30.68 21.82
C LEU A 104 17.27 29.53 21.81
N VAL A 105 16.84 28.36 21.35
CA VAL A 105 17.73 27.24 21.02
C VAL A 105 18.53 27.58 19.77
N TRP A 106 17.86 28.18 18.79
CA TRP A 106 18.48 28.58 17.53
C TRP A 106 17.82 29.84 17.00
N ASP A 107 18.64 30.73 16.45
CA ASP A 107 18.22 31.86 15.65
C ASP A 107 19.16 31.92 14.45
N SER A 108 18.63 31.76 13.24
CA SER A 108 19.46 31.73 12.03
C SER A 108 20.10 33.10 11.72
N GLY A 109 19.67 34.17 12.40
CA GLY A 109 19.88 35.52 11.91
C GLY A 109 19.15 35.74 10.58
N ARG A 110 19.39 36.90 9.95
CA ARG A 110 18.89 37.15 8.59
C ARG A 110 19.81 36.42 7.61
N VAL A 111 19.25 35.48 6.86
CA VAL A 111 19.94 34.71 5.83
C VAL A 111 19.49 35.21 4.46
N GLU A 112 20.41 35.75 3.66
CA GLU A 112 20.11 36.17 2.27
C GLU A 112 19.91 34.94 1.40
N SER A 113 18.66 34.64 1.05
CA SER A 113 18.27 33.50 0.24
C SER A 113 16.81 33.60 -0.19
N ASP A 114 16.53 33.17 -1.41
CA ASP A 114 15.17 33.02 -1.95
C ASP A 114 14.54 31.64 -1.62
N ARG A 115 15.29 30.74 -0.97
CA ARG A 115 14.81 29.39 -0.64
C ARG A 115 13.75 29.44 0.46
N SER A 116 12.66 28.70 0.25
CA SER A 116 11.57 28.51 1.21
C SER A 116 11.19 27.04 1.42
N VAL A 117 11.90 26.13 0.75
CA VAL A 117 11.62 24.68 0.73
C VAL A 117 12.86 23.94 1.24
N GLY A 118 12.65 23.02 2.17
CA GLY A 118 13.68 22.10 2.64
C GLY A 118 14.84 22.77 3.38
N ILE A 119 14.56 23.82 4.16
CA ILE A 119 15.59 24.53 4.93
C ILE A 119 16.00 23.68 6.12
N VAL A 120 17.22 23.15 6.07
CA VAL A 120 17.75 22.24 7.10
C VAL A 120 17.99 23.01 8.40
N TYR A 121 17.51 22.48 9.52
CA TYR A 121 17.85 22.96 10.84
C TYR A 121 19.37 22.91 11.08
N ALA A 122 19.96 24.08 11.32
CA ALA A 122 21.40 24.25 11.53
C ALA A 122 21.73 24.78 12.94
N GLY A 123 20.83 24.56 13.91
CA GLY A 123 21.07 24.87 15.31
C GLY A 123 21.86 23.78 16.03
N PRO A 124 22.03 23.90 17.36
CA PRO A 124 22.67 22.87 18.18
C PRO A 124 21.98 21.51 18.07
N ALA A 125 22.71 20.43 18.36
CA ALA A 125 22.17 19.07 18.34
C ALA A 125 20.84 18.96 19.13
N LEU A 126 19.85 18.30 18.53
CA LEU A 126 18.56 18.12 19.15
C LEU A 126 18.67 17.13 20.32
N ARG A 127 17.99 17.45 21.42
CA ARG A 127 17.87 16.58 22.58
C ARG A 127 16.72 15.61 22.36
N PRO A 128 16.82 14.36 22.81
CA PRO A 128 15.69 13.43 22.82
C PRO A 128 14.51 13.97 23.63
N ARG A 129 13.29 13.48 23.34
CA ARG A 129 12.06 13.73 24.13
C ARG A 129 11.71 15.21 24.30
N THR A 130 12.16 16.04 23.37
CA THR A 130 12.13 17.49 23.51
C THR A 130 11.24 18.07 22.42
N ARG A 131 10.25 18.87 22.84
CA ARG A 131 9.45 19.68 21.92
C ARG A 131 10.20 20.97 21.60
N TYR A 132 10.33 21.25 20.31
CA TYR A 132 10.94 22.44 19.75
C TYR A 132 9.86 23.25 19.04
N HIS A 133 9.62 24.46 19.54
CA HIS A 133 8.72 25.42 18.90
C HIS A 133 9.53 26.27 17.92
N TRP A 134 8.99 26.54 16.74
CA TRP A 134 9.66 27.35 15.73
C TRP A 134 8.70 28.31 15.02
N GLN A 135 9.29 29.38 14.48
CA GLN A 135 8.62 30.34 13.61
C GLN A 135 9.63 30.89 12.61
N VAL A 136 9.13 31.42 11.50
CA VAL A 136 9.93 32.06 10.46
C VAL A 136 9.34 33.42 10.11
N ARG A 137 10.21 34.36 9.72
CA ARG A 137 9.82 35.57 8.99
C ARG A 137 10.68 35.70 7.74
N VAL A 138 10.16 36.40 6.75
CA VAL A 138 10.81 36.58 5.45
C VAL A 138 10.93 38.05 5.11
N TRP A 139 11.76 38.38 4.13
CA TRP A 139 11.86 39.71 3.54
C TRP A 139 11.46 39.67 2.07
N ASP A 140 10.69 40.66 1.63
CA ASP A 140 10.33 40.82 0.23
C ASP A 140 11.51 41.34 -0.63
N GLY A 141 11.30 41.44 -1.93
CA GLY A 141 12.30 41.93 -2.88
C GLY A 141 12.78 43.38 -2.65
N ASP A 142 12.07 44.16 -1.84
CA ASP A 142 12.42 45.54 -1.45
C ASP A 142 13.03 45.59 -0.04
N GLY A 143 13.28 44.44 0.58
CA GLY A 143 13.85 44.34 1.91
C GLY A 143 12.88 44.67 3.04
N ARG A 144 11.56 44.61 2.82
CA ARG A 144 10.55 44.77 3.89
C ARG A 144 10.26 43.43 4.56
N PRO A 145 10.30 43.35 5.91
CA PRO A 145 10.01 42.10 6.62
C PRO A 145 8.51 41.78 6.64
N SER A 146 8.18 40.49 6.59
CA SER A 146 6.87 39.97 6.94
C SER A 146 6.65 39.97 8.46
N ALA A 147 5.40 39.76 8.88
CA ALA A 147 5.12 39.26 10.22
C ALA A 147 5.79 37.88 10.42
N TRP A 148 6.01 37.50 11.67
CA TRP A 148 6.37 36.11 12.00
C TRP A 148 5.21 35.16 11.67
N SER A 149 5.54 33.96 11.22
CA SER A 149 4.57 32.87 11.09
C SER A 149 3.93 32.54 12.43
N ALA A 150 2.76 31.90 12.40
CA ALA A 150 2.26 31.24 13.60
C ALA A 150 3.31 30.22 14.11
N PRO A 151 3.54 30.13 15.43
CA PRO A 151 4.39 29.08 15.99
C PRO A 151 3.90 27.68 15.62
N ARG A 152 4.82 26.83 15.18
CA ARG A 152 4.62 25.39 15.03
C ARG A 152 5.66 24.65 15.85
N TRP A 153 5.58 23.33 15.90
CA TRP A 153 6.53 22.54 16.67
C TRP A 153 6.81 21.16 16.06
N TRP A 154 7.98 20.62 16.36
CA TRP A 154 8.26 19.19 16.28
C TRP A 154 8.73 18.69 17.64
N GLU A 155 8.61 17.40 17.88
CA GLU A 155 9.04 16.75 19.12
C GLU A 155 9.87 15.51 18.80
N THR A 156 11.08 15.46 19.33
CA THR A 156 11.99 14.31 19.17
C THR A 156 11.53 13.14 20.02
N THR A 157 11.82 11.93 19.56
CA THR A 157 11.51 10.66 20.26
C THR A 157 12.57 10.31 21.31
N LEU A 158 12.52 9.07 21.82
CA LEU A 158 13.55 8.46 22.66
C LEU A 158 14.94 8.54 22.00
N PRO A 159 16.04 8.61 22.79
CA PRO A 159 17.35 8.32 22.22
C PRO A 159 17.42 6.87 21.74
N LYS A 160 18.36 6.55 20.85
CA LYS A 160 18.50 5.21 20.23
C LYS A 160 18.60 4.08 21.27
N ASP A 161 19.25 4.34 22.40
CA ASP A 161 19.42 3.47 23.57
C ASP A 161 18.40 3.75 24.70
N GLY A 162 17.34 4.51 24.41
CA GLY A 162 16.38 5.01 25.40
C GLY A 162 15.27 4.06 25.81
N TRP A 163 15.20 2.89 25.19
CA TRP A 163 14.25 1.83 25.53
C TRP A 163 14.70 1.13 26.82
N GLN A 164 13.79 1.04 27.79
CA GLN A 164 13.99 0.36 29.08
C GLN A 164 13.31 -1.01 29.12
N GLY A 165 12.39 -1.26 28.18
CA GLY A 165 11.67 -2.52 28.06
C GLY A 165 12.33 -3.49 27.07
N PHE A 166 11.79 -4.70 27.02
CA PHE A 166 12.11 -5.70 26.01
C PHE A 166 10.85 -6.20 25.32
N TRP A 167 11.02 -6.87 24.19
CA TRP A 167 9.92 -7.51 23.48
C TRP A 167 9.26 -8.58 24.35
N ILE A 168 7.94 -8.55 24.43
CA ILE A 168 7.13 -9.53 25.17
C ILE A 168 6.05 -10.12 24.27
N GLY A 169 5.61 -11.35 24.54
CA GLY A 169 4.61 -12.04 23.73
C GLY A 169 4.23 -13.39 24.33
N ALA A 170 3.46 -14.16 23.56
CA ALA A 170 3.13 -15.53 23.92
C ALA A 170 4.40 -16.41 23.91
N ALA A 171 4.40 -17.49 24.68
CA ALA A 171 5.47 -18.47 24.57
C ALA A 171 5.54 -19.00 23.13
N ALA A 172 6.75 -19.26 22.63
CA ALA A 172 6.91 -19.89 21.34
C ALA A 172 6.15 -21.23 21.33
N LEU A 173 5.31 -21.44 20.32
CA LEU A 173 4.72 -22.75 20.12
C LEU A 173 5.85 -23.75 19.85
N PRO A 174 5.78 -24.97 20.42
CA PRO A 174 6.68 -26.04 20.02
C PRO A 174 6.59 -26.23 18.52
N GLU A 175 7.74 -26.40 17.84
CA GLU A 175 7.72 -26.69 16.41
C GLU A 175 6.82 -27.89 16.11
N PRO A 176 5.99 -27.80 15.04
CA PRO A 176 5.23 -28.96 14.61
C PRO A 176 6.21 -30.09 14.26
N PRO A 177 5.85 -31.35 14.52
CA PRO A 177 6.72 -32.44 14.12
C PRO A 177 6.89 -32.42 12.60
N GLY A 178 8.14 -32.46 12.13
CA GLY A 178 8.44 -32.63 10.71
C GLY A 178 8.14 -34.04 10.23
N PHE A 179 8.59 -34.37 9.01
CA PHE A 179 8.45 -35.71 8.44
C PHE A 179 9.76 -36.53 8.53
N ASP A 180 10.63 -36.20 9.50
CA ASP A 180 11.89 -36.92 9.69
C ASP A 180 11.64 -38.43 9.86
N GLY A 181 12.39 -39.24 9.13
CA GLY A 181 12.26 -40.70 9.13
C GLY A 181 11.07 -41.25 8.32
N ALA A 182 10.15 -40.42 7.86
CA ALA A 182 9.04 -40.86 7.02
C ALA A 182 9.44 -41.01 5.55
N SER A 183 8.71 -41.85 4.84
CA SER A 183 8.84 -42.08 3.40
C SER A 183 7.48 -41.98 2.72
N TRP A 184 7.47 -41.47 1.49
CA TRP A 184 6.32 -41.50 0.61
C TRP A 184 5.98 -42.94 0.26
N ILE A 185 4.73 -43.35 0.53
CA ILE A 185 4.25 -44.71 0.22
C ILE A 185 3.06 -44.69 -0.74
N TRP A 186 2.90 -45.74 -1.53
CA TRP A 186 1.71 -45.96 -2.35
C TRP A 186 1.38 -47.46 -2.52
N SER A 187 0.52 -47.80 -3.48
CA SER A 187 0.22 -49.20 -3.81
C SER A 187 1.40 -49.93 -4.49
N PRO A 188 1.51 -51.27 -4.36
CA PRO A 188 2.50 -52.07 -5.07
C PRO A 188 2.63 -51.73 -6.56
N GLY A 189 3.87 -51.76 -7.07
CA GLY A 189 4.17 -51.51 -8.49
C GLY A 189 4.26 -50.03 -8.90
N SER A 190 4.08 -49.11 -7.96
CA SER A 190 4.18 -47.66 -8.21
C SER A 190 5.63 -47.16 -8.16
N THR A 191 5.91 -46.03 -8.82
CA THR A 191 7.21 -45.37 -8.85
C THR A 191 7.07 -43.87 -8.55
N THR A 192 8.19 -43.17 -8.34
CA THR A 192 8.19 -41.72 -8.13
C THR A 192 7.78 -40.89 -9.36
N GLY A 193 7.57 -41.51 -10.53
CA GLY A 193 7.10 -40.82 -11.73
C GLY A 193 5.73 -41.28 -12.22
N SER A 194 5.18 -42.36 -11.65
CA SER A 194 3.93 -42.97 -12.10
C SER A 194 3.33 -43.85 -11.01
N ALA A 195 2.10 -43.53 -10.63
CA ALA A 195 1.28 -44.29 -9.71
C ALA A 195 -0.14 -44.48 -10.30
N PRO A 196 -0.84 -45.57 -9.96
CA PRO A 196 -2.23 -45.76 -10.38
C PRO A 196 -3.14 -44.62 -9.93
N VAL A 197 -4.03 -44.17 -10.82
CA VAL A 197 -5.07 -43.17 -10.53
C VAL A 197 -6.18 -43.81 -9.68
N GLY A 198 -6.74 -43.03 -8.75
CA GLY A 198 -7.84 -43.43 -7.89
C GLY A 198 -7.43 -43.65 -6.42
N PRO A 199 -8.39 -44.00 -5.56
CA PRO A 199 -8.18 -44.12 -4.13
C PRO A 199 -7.38 -45.37 -3.77
N ARG A 200 -6.57 -45.27 -2.72
CA ARG A 200 -5.87 -46.37 -2.06
C ARG A 200 -6.09 -46.27 -0.55
N TRP A 201 -6.31 -47.43 0.08
CA TRP A 201 -6.54 -47.52 1.51
C TRP A 201 -5.28 -48.07 2.18
N PHE A 202 -4.81 -47.36 3.19
CA PHE A 202 -3.57 -47.61 3.91
C PHE A 202 -3.85 -47.89 5.38
N ARG A 203 -3.16 -48.87 5.96
CA ARG A 203 -3.24 -49.19 7.38
C ARG A 203 -1.88 -49.57 7.95
N THR A 204 -1.66 -49.18 9.19
CA THR A 204 -0.60 -49.73 10.04
C THR A 204 -1.00 -49.65 11.51
N ALA A 205 -0.19 -50.22 12.39
CA ALA A 205 -0.38 -50.09 13.82
C ALA A 205 0.96 -50.00 14.56
N THR A 206 0.94 -49.32 15.70
CA THR A 206 2.02 -49.34 16.70
C THR A 206 1.45 -49.68 18.07
N THR A 207 2.30 -49.93 19.06
CA THR A 207 1.87 -50.29 20.42
C THR A 207 2.59 -49.41 21.43
N LEU A 208 1.85 -48.86 22.39
CA LEU A 208 2.44 -48.16 23.53
C LEU A 208 2.99 -49.18 24.55
N PRO A 209 4.15 -48.92 25.19
CA PRO A 209 4.63 -49.79 26.26
C PRO A 209 3.57 -49.96 27.36
N THR A 210 3.42 -51.19 27.87
CA THR A 210 2.43 -51.53 28.89
C THR A 210 2.55 -50.60 30.11
N GLY A 211 1.45 -49.95 30.49
CA GLY A 211 1.40 -49.01 31.62
C GLY A 211 1.80 -47.56 31.30
N SER A 212 2.08 -47.23 30.03
CA SER A 212 2.35 -45.85 29.60
C SER A 212 1.08 -44.99 29.61
N GLU A 213 1.19 -43.77 30.12
CA GLU A 213 0.16 -42.73 29.96
C GLU A 213 0.61 -41.69 28.94
N VAL A 214 -0.30 -41.29 28.04
CA VAL A 214 0.00 -40.30 26.99
C VAL A 214 0.01 -38.89 27.57
N ARG A 215 1.17 -38.24 27.54
CA ARG A 215 1.33 -36.81 27.86
C ARG A 215 0.82 -35.95 26.71
N ARG A 216 1.28 -36.28 25.49
CA ARG A 216 0.96 -35.56 24.25
C ARG A 216 1.07 -36.51 23.05
N ALA A 217 0.19 -36.36 22.07
CA ALA A 217 0.29 -37.04 20.79
C ALA A 217 -0.02 -36.11 19.62
N ARG A 218 0.88 -36.06 18.65
CA ARG A 218 0.82 -35.20 17.48
C ARG A 218 1.00 -36.01 16.21
N LEU A 219 0.15 -35.76 15.23
CA LEU A 219 0.19 -36.43 13.94
C LEU A 219 0.29 -35.40 12.82
N VAL A 220 1.23 -35.59 11.90
CA VAL A 220 1.33 -34.82 10.66
C VAL A 220 1.16 -35.70 9.44
N ALA A 221 0.42 -35.23 8.43
CA ALA A 221 0.19 -35.97 7.19
C ALA A 221 0.06 -35.04 5.97
N THR A 222 0.43 -35.56 4.81
CA THR A 222 0.17 -34.98 3.48
C THR A 222 0.02 -36.09 2.44
N ALA A 223 -0.60 -35.81 1.31
CA ALA A 223 -0.68 -36.75 0.19
C ALA A 223 -0.63 -36.04 -1.17
N ASP A 224 -0.21 -36.80 -2.18
CA ASP A 224 -0.29 -36.46 -3.59
C ASP A 224 -1.40 -37.34 -4.20
N ASP A 225 -2.64 -36.86 -4.36
CA ASP A 225 -3.11 -35.45 -4.24
C ASP A 225 -3.99 -35.15 -3.02
N ASP A 226 -4.76 -36.11 -2.51
CA ASP A 226 -5.72 -35.87 -1.43
C ASP A 226 -5.80 -37.03 -0.45
N PHE A 227 -6.24 -36.79 0.80
CA PHE A 227 -6.39 -37.85 1.80
C PHE A 227 -7.45 -37.59 2.88
N THR A 228 -7.91 -38.68 3.49
CA THR A 228 -8.64 -38.68 4.77
C THR A 228 -7.99 -39.67 5.72
N LEU A 229 -7.76 -39.25 6.96
CA LEU A 229 -6.99 -40.01 7.94
C LEU A 229 -7.79 -40.26 9.21
N TYR A 230 -7.61 -41.46 9.75
CA TYR A 230 -8.24 -41.96 10.94
C TYR A 230 -7.20 -42.46 11.94
N VAL A 231 -7.48 -42.24 13.22
CA VAL A 231 -6.79 -42.85 14.37
C VAL A 231 -7.84 -43.60 15.17
N ASP A 232 -7.63 -44.90 15.35
CA ASP A 232 -8.57 -45.82 16.03
C ASP A 232 -10.03 -45.70 15.56
N GLY A 233 -10.21 -45.51 14.25
CA GLY A 233 -11.51 -45.37 13.59
C GLY A 233 -12.16 -43.99 13.66
N GLN A 234 -11.59 -43.03 14.40
CA GLN A 234 -12.02 -41.64 14.39
C GLN A 234 -11.26 -40.84 13.34
N GLN A 235 -11.98 -40.09 12.50
CA GLN A 235 -11.36 -39.20 11.53
C GLN A 235 -10.66 -38.04 12.24
N VAL A 236 -9.38 -37.83 11.98
CA VAL A 236 -8.56 -36.79 12.62
C VAL A 236 -8.04 -35.74 11.65
N LEU A 237 -7.86 -36.09 10.36
CA LEU A 237 -7.45 -35.15 9.31
C LEU A 237 -8.19 -35.44 8.00
N HIS A 238 -8.37 -34.40 7.20
CA HIS A 238 -8.88 -34.48 5.83
C HIS A 238 -8.27 -33.36 4.99
N GLN A 239 -7.72 -33.70 3.84
CA GLN A 239 -7.28 -32.78 2.81
C GLN A 239 -8.09 -33.06 1.54
N PRO A 240 -8.91 -32.10 1.06
CA PRO A 240 -9.60 -32.26 -0.21
C PRO A 240 -8.62 -32.06 -1.38
N GLN A 241 -9.02 -32.50 -2.57
CA GLN A 241 -8.26 -32.31 -3.81
C GLN A 241 -7.93 -30.83 -4.06
N GLN A 242 -6.65 -30.53 -4.21
CA GLN A 242 -6.12 -29.20 -4.59
C GLN A 242 -4.85 -29.39 -5.43
N THR A 243 -4.56 -28.44 -6.31
CA THR A 243 -3.28 -28.42 -7.06
C THR A 243 -2.11 -28.31 -6.08
N ASP A 244 -1.11 -29.18 -6.23
CA ASP A 244 0.09 -29.23 -5.36
C ASP A 244 -0.23 -29.37 -3.86
N ALA A 245 -1.35 -30.01 -3.53
CA ALA A 245 -1.81 -30.26 -2.17
C ALA A 245 -0.72 -30.90 -1.28
N TRP A 246 0.11 -31.76 -1.88
CA TRP A 246 1.21 -32.46 -1.23
C TRP A 246 2.21 -31.53 -0.53
N ARG A 247 2.34 -30.27 -0.96
CA ARG A 247 3.25 -29.26 -0.37
C ARG A 247 2.82 -28.78 1.01
N THR A 248 1.60 -29.11 1.45
CA THR A 248 1.06 -28.69 2.75
C THR A 248 0.85 -29.89 3.66
N GLY A 249 1.65 -29.97 4.71
CA GLY A 249 1.44 -30.90 5.82
C GLY A 249 0.36 -30.38 6.78
N HIS A 250 -0.52 -31.28 7.21
CA HIS A 250 -1.61 -31.00 8.13
C HIS A 250 -1.30 -31.62 9.49
N LEU A 251 -1.38 -30.83 10.56
CA LEU A 251 -1.15 -31.26 11.94
C LEU A 251 -2.49 -31.53 12.65
N ALA A 252 -2.59 -32.67 13.31
CA ALA A 252 -3.63 -32.97 14.30
C ALA A 252 -3.00 -33.23 15.69
N GLU A 253 -3.55 -32.57 16.71
CA GLU A 253 -3.34 -32.94 18.11
C GLU A 253 -4.30 -34.09 18.43
N VAL A 254 -3.77 -35.31 18.56
CA VAL A 254 -4.54 -36.53 18.82
C VAL A 254 -4.40 -37.02 20.27
N THR A 255 -3.96 -36.12 21.16
CA THR A 255 -3.67 -36.42 22.56
C THR A 255 -4.88 -37.00 23.29
N GLU A 256 -6.05 -36.36 23.20
CA GLU A 256 -7.25 -36.82 23.91
C GLU A 256 -7.78 -38.15 23.37
N GLN A 257 -7.69 -38.35 22.05
CA GLN A 257 -8.06 -39.60 21.37
C GLN A 257 -7.23 -40.76 21.90
N LEU A 258 -5.92 -40.55 22.11
CA LEU A 258 -5.01 -41.58 22.60
C LEU A 258 -4.97 -41.70 24.13
N ARG A 259 -5.39 -40.67 24.89
CA ARG A 259 -5.55 -40.77 26.36
C ARG A 259 -6.66 -41.74 26.77
N GLY A 260 -7.70 -41.89 25.95
CA GLY A 260 -8.74 -42.89 26.14
C GLY A 260 -8.31 -44.33 25.82
N ALA A 261 -7.15 -44.50 25.17
CA ALA A 261 -6.62 -45.78 24.69
C ALA A 261 -5.53 -46.38 25.60
N SER A 262 -5.49 -45.99 26.89
CA SER A 262 -4.46 -46.33 27.89
C SER A 262 -3.99 -47.80 27.80
N GLY A 263 -2.78 -48.01 27.26
CA GLY A 263 -2.12 -49.33 27.17
C GLY A 263 -2.42 -50.17 25.92
N GLY A 264 -3.02 -49.60 24.87
CA GLY A 264 -3.47 -50.31 23.67
C GLY A 264 -2.61 -50.16 22.40
N ARG A 265 -2.87 -51.05 21.43
CA ARG A 265 -2.42 -50.95 20.03
C ARG A 265 -3.10 -49.74 19.38
N ILE A 266 -2.32 -48.82 18.83
CA ILE A 266 -2.80 -47.64 18.08
C ILE A 266 -2.86 -48.01 16.61
N VAL A 267 -4.02 -47.84 15.98
CA VAL A 267 -4.23 -48.08 14.55
C VAL A 267 -4.35 -46.76 13.82
N VAL A 268 -3.51 -46.59 12.79
CA VAL A 268 -3.55 -45.45 11.87
C VAL A 268 -4.00 -45.95 10.51
N ALA A 269 -5.03 -45.32 9.97
CA ALA A 269 -5.66 -45.72 8.72
C ALA A 269 -5.90 -44.49 7.83
N ALA A 270 -5.54 -44.55 6.55
CA ALA A 270 -5.71 -43.45 5.59
C ALA A 270 -6.35 -43.94 4.30
N VAL A 271 -7.20 -43.11 3.69
CA VAL A 271 -7.51 -43.21 2.27
C VAL A 271 -6.83 -42.04 1.58
N ALA A 272 -6.03 -42.31 0.55
CA ALA A 272 -5.42 -41.27 -0.26
C ALA A 272 -5.73 -41.50 -1.73
N THR A 273 -5.91 -40.43 -2.50
CA THR A 273 -6.31 -40.49 -3.91
C THR A 273 -5.28 -39.82 -4.79
N ASN A 274 -4.75 -40.56 -5.77
CA ASN A 274 -3.96 -40.00 -6.85
C ASN A 274 -4.91 -39.56 -7.98
N ARG A 275 -4.79 -38.32 -8.45
CA ARG A 275 -5.59 -37.75 -9.54
C ARG A 275 -4.76 -37.79 -10.83
N ASP A 276 -5.41 -37.68 -11.99
CA ASP A 276 -4.68 -37.65 -13.27
C ASP A 276 -4.19 -36.22 -13.54
N ASN A 277 -2.88 -36.02 -13.38
CA ASN A 277 -2.22 -34.71 -13.52
C ASN A 277 -1.33 -34.61 -14.78
N GLY A 278 -1.44 -35.56 -15.73
CA GLY A 278 -0.69 -35.53 -17.00
C GLY A 278 0.44 -36.56 -17.11
N SER A 279 1.49 -36.25 -17.91
CA SER A 279 2.47 -37.27 -18.37
C SER A 279 3.40 -37.84 -17.28
N ALA A 280 3.60 -37.13 -16.18
CA ALA A 280 4.23 -37.64 -14.97
C ALA A 280 3.20 -37.53 -13.84
N ASN A 281 2.82 -38.67 -13.26
CA ASN A 281 1.69 -38.75 -12.33
C ASN A 281 2.08 -39.49 -11.04
N PRO A 282 2.94 -38.89 -10.21
CA PRO A 282 3.28 -39.46 -8.91
C PRO A 282 2.04 -39.49 -8.01
N GLY A 283 1.96 -40.50 -7.14
CA GLY A 283 0.95 -40.59 -6.09
C GLY A 283 1.64 -41.06 -4.82
N GLY A 284 1.29 -40.48 -3.68
CA GLY A 284 2.01 -40.78 -2.44
C GLY A 284 1.31 -40.30 -1.18
N LEU A 285 1.43 -41.07 -0.09
CA LEU A 285 1.04 -40.69 1.26
C LEU A 285 2.28 -40.54 2.13
N LEU A 286 2.35 -39.46 2.91
CA LEU A 286 3.44 -39.18 3.85
C LEU A 286 2.85 -38.82 5.23
N LEU A 287 3.26 -39.51 6.30
CA LEU A 287 2.74 -39.29 7.65
C LEU A 287 3.78 -39.59 8.73
N ARG A 288 3.69 -38.84 9.84
CA ARG A 288 4.38 -39.13 11.11
C ARG A 288 3.47 -38.87 12.30
N LEU A 289 3.37 -39.84 13.21
CA LEU A 289 2.73 -39.75 14.52
C LEU A 289 3.82 -39.84 15.59
N ILE A 290 3.80 -38.90 16.54
CA ILE A 290 4.68 -38.87 17.71
C ILE A 290 3.81 -38.90 18.97
N VAL A 291 4.04 -39.88 19.84
CA VAL A 291 3.37 -40.02 21.14
C VAL A 291 4.40 -39.91 22.25
N GLU A 292 4.31 -38.84 23.03
CA GLU A 292 5.13 -38.58 24.20
C GLU A 292 4.39 -39.08 25.46
N THR A 293 5.02 -39.92 26.27
CA THR A 293 4.45 -40.45 27.50
C THR A 293 4.76 -39.55 28.70
N THR A 294 4.04 -39.73 29.81
CA THR A 294 4.33 -39.03 31.07
C THR A 294 5.65 -39.46 31.71
N SER A 295 6.15 -40.66 31.39
CA SER A 295 7.49 -41.15 31.79
C SER A 295 8.64 -40.51 31.01
N GLY A 296 8.35 -39.79 29.93
CA GLY A 296 9.35 -39.16 29.05
C GLY A 296 9.77 -40.02 27.85
N ASP A 297 9.17 -41.21 27.66
CA ASP A 297 9.38 -42.04 26.48
C ASP A 297 8.66 -41.45 25.26
N THR A 298 9.19 -41.71 24.07
CA THR A 298 8.58 -41.29 22.80
C THR A 298 8.36 -42.51 21.90
N VAL A 299 7.12 -42.71 21.44
CA VAL A 299 6.74 -43.73 20.46
C VAL A 299 6.41 -43.02 19.16
N GLU A 300 7.08 -43.43 18.07
CA GLU A 300 6.85 -42.89 16.74
C GLU A 300 6.28 -43.92 15.77
N LEU A 301 5.45 -43.47 14.85
CA LEU A 301 4.94 -44.22 13.71
C LEU A 301 5.06 -43.33 12.48
N VAL A 302 5.77 -43.80 11.46
CA VAL A 302 5.99 -43.08 10.20
C VAL A 302 5.50 -43.89 9.01
N THR A 303 5.15 -43.24 7.91
CA THR A 303 4.98 -43.93 6.62
C THR A 303 6.32 -44.49 6.14
N GLY A 304 6.31 -45.73 5.68
CA GLY A 304 7.52 -46.49 5.34
C GLY A 304 7.24 -47.98 5.32
N ASP A 305 8.24 -48.79 5.61
CA ASP A 305 8.10 -50.24 5.71
C ASP A 305 7.06 -50.63 6.78
N GLY A 306 6.29 -51.69 6.51
CA GLY A 306 5.29 -52.23 7.42
C GLY A 306 3.86 -51.69 7.26
N TRP A 307 3.65 -50.68 6.41
CA TRP A 307 2.32 -50.27 5.99
C TRP A 307 1.68 -51.26 5.03
N ARG A 308 0.35 -51.42 5.12
CA ARG A 308 -0.45 -52.23 4.22
C ARG A 308 -1.34 -51.36 3.34
N CYS A 309 -1.64 -51.83 2.15
CA CYS A 309 -2.40 -51.14 1.12
C CYS A 309 -3.45 -52.06 0.48
N ALA A 310 -4.64 -51.52 0.24
CA ALA A 310 -5.68 -52.11 -0.60
C ALA A 310 -6.08 -51.18 -1.75
N ASP A 311 -6.60 -51.77 -2.82
CA ASP A 311 -7.08 -51.09 -4.04
C ASP A 311 -8.60 -50.93 -4.10
N SER A 312 -9.31 -51.41 -3.08
CA SER A 312 -10.76 -51.36 -2.94
C SER A 312 -11.17 -51.15 -1.48
N GLU A 313 -12.27 -50.42 -1.27
CA GLU A 313 -12.79 -50.16 0.06
C GLU A 313 -13.37 -51.43 0.70
N GLN A 314 -13.07 -51.63 1.98
CA GLN A 314 -13.62 -52.74 2.76
C GLN A 314 -14.35 -52.18 3.99
N GLN A 315 -15.51 -52.72 4.34
CA GLN A 315 -16.31 -52.16 5.43
C GLN A 315 -15.57 -52.21 6.78
N GLY A 316 -15.51 -51.08 7.48
CA GLY A 316 -14.88 -51.01 8.81
C GLY A 316 -13.35 -50.97 8.79
N TRP A 317 -12.73 -50.85 7.61
CA TRP A 317 -11.27 -50.83 7.42
C TRP A 317 -10.53 -49.76 8.24
N GLN A 318 -11.19 -48.79 8.85
CA GLN A 318 -10.56 -47.77 9.70
C GLN A 318 -10.47 -48.17 11.18
N ARG A 319 -11.17 -49.24 11.60
CA ARG A 319 -11.30 -49.62 13.01
C ARG A 319 -10.11 -50.44 13.53
N PRO A 320 -9.86 -50.47 14.85
CA PRO A 320 -8.77 -51.25 15.44
C PRO A 320 -8.88 -52.77 15.25
N ASP A 321 -10.09 -53.31 15.22
CA ASP A 321 -10.42 -54.74 15.17
C ASP A 321 -10.46 -55.32 13.74
N PHE A 322 -10.27 -54.49 12.73
CA PHE A 322 -10.27 -54.91 11.33
C PHE A 322 -9.03 -55.73 10.96
N ASP A 323 -9.25 -56.88 10.31
CA ASP A 323 -8.21 -57.77 9.82
C ASP A 323 -7.71 -57.35 8.42
N ASP A 324 -6.50 -56.80 8.37
CA ASP A 324 -5.81 -56.38 7.15
C ASP A 324 -4.75 -57.40 6.68
N THR A 325 -4.79 -58.67 7.14
CA THR A 325 -3.79 -59.70 6.76
C THR A 325 -3.80 -60.07 5.29
N THR A 326 -4.89 -59.80 4.59
CA THR A 326 -5.04 -60.02 3.15
C THR A 326 -4.57 -58.82 2.31
N TRP A 327 -4.27 -57.68 2.92
CA TRP A 327 -3.81 -56.49 2.22
C TRP A 327 -2.34 -56.64 1.81
N SER A 328 -1.99 -56.06 0.67
CA SER A 328 -0.61 -56.06 0.19
C SER A 328 0.26 -55.11 1.01
N GLY A 329 1.58 -55.32 1.06
CA GLY A 329 2.49 -54.30 1.61
C GLY A 329 2.46 -53.04 0.74
N ALA A 330 2.47 -51.86 1.35
CA ALA A 330 2.62 -50.61 0.61
C ALA A 330 4.02 -50.52 -0.01
N ALA A 331 4.13 -49.92 -1.19
CA ALA A 331 5.43 -49.65 -1.81
C ALA A 331 6.03 -48.37 -1.24
N VAL A 332 7.28 -48.43 -0.78
CA VAL A 332 8.07 -47.24 -0.39
C VAL A 332 8.65 -46.61 -1.64
N LEU A 333 8.29 -45.36 -1.93
CA LEU A 333 8.66 -44.66 -3.16
C LEU A 333 9.92 -43.82 -2.99
N ALA A 334 9.95 -42.96 -1.96
CA ALA A 334 11.08 -42.09 -1.67
C ALA A 334 11.06 -41.66 -0.19
N PRO A 335 12.22 -41.58 0.50
CA PRO A 335 12.31 -40.92 1.78
C PRO A 335 11.87 -39.45 1.70
N TRP A 336 11.36 -38.89 2.80
CA TRP A 336 11.15 -37.44 2.89
C TRP A 336 12.44 -36.68 2.58
N GLY A 337 12.33 -35.55 1.86
CA GLY A 337 13.47 -34.80 1.34
C GLY A 337 13.96 -35.25 -0.04
N GLN A 338 13.41 -36.33 -0.61
CA GLN A 338 13.82 -36.90 -1.90
C GLN A 338 12.62 -37.07 -2.87
N GLY A 339 12.87 -37.63 -4.05
CA GLY A 339 11.86 -37.82 -5.10
C GLY A 339 11.40 -36.49 -5.72
N PRO A 340 10.27 -36.48 -6.46
CA PRO A 340 9.71 -35.25 -7.05
C PRO A 340 9.23 -34.24 -5.99
N TRP A 341 9.01 -34.70 -4.76
CA TRP A 341 8.50 -33.88 -3.66
C TRP A 341 9.62 -33.10 -2.91
N GLY A 342 10.81 -33.67 -2.79
CA GLY A 342 11.96 -33.03 -2.12
C GLY A 342 11.64 -32.58 -0.69
N THR A 343 12.11 -31.39 -0.31
CA THR A 343 11.79 -30.73 0.97
C THR A 343 10.57 -29.79 0.87
N GLY A 344 9.76 -29.92 -0.19
CA GLY A 344 8.69 -28.98 -0.53
C GLY A 344 7.51 -28.93 0.44
N VAL A 345 7.43 -29.85 1.40
CA VAL A 345 6.33 -29.95 2.37
C VAL A 345 6.54 -29.01 3.55
N SER A 346 5.57 -28.15 3.84
CA SER A 346 5.52 -27.33 5.06
C SER A 346 4.33 -27.72 5.93
N VAL A 347 4.57 -27.96 7.21
CA VAL A 347 3.52 -28.27 8.18
C VAL A 347 2.88 -26.97 8.66
N SER A 348 1.58 -26.85 8.48
CA SER A 348 0.79 -25.74 9.00
C SER A 348 0.54 -25.92 10.51
N VAL A 349 0.81 -24.88 11.30
CA VAL A 349 0.43 -24.82 12.72
C VAL A 349 -0.90 -24.08 12.81
N PRO A 350 -1.87 -24.56 13.61
CA PRO A 350 -3.09 -23.82 13.86
C PRO A 350 -2.81 -22.40 14.37
N GLU A 351 -3.44 -21.41 13.73
CA GLU A 351 -3.31 -20.01 14.12
C GLU A 351 -3.79 -19.82 15.57
N GLN A 352 -2.97 -19.15 16.40
CA GLN A 352 -3.38 -18.76 17.75
C GLN A 352 -4.18 -17.46 17.72
N PRO A 353 -5.17 -17.30 18.63
CA PRO A 353 -5.92 -16.05 18.76
C PRO A 353 -5.02 -14.83 18.95
N ALA A 354 -5.50 -13.68 18.49
CA ALA A 354 -4.85 -12.39 18.68
C ALA A 354 -4.69 -12.12 20.20
N PRO A 355 -3.46 -12.01 20.74
CA PRO A 355 -3.28 -11.96 22.18
C PRO A 355 -3.67 -10.61 22.77
N LEU A 356 -4.17 -10.64 24.01
CA LEU A 356 -4.40 -9.47 24.85
C LEU A 356 -3.26 -9.37 25.87
N LEU A 357 -2.57 -8.23 25.90
CA LEU A 357 -1.52 -7.94 26.87
C LEU A 357 -1.93 -6.76 27.75
N ARG A 358 -1.80 -6.88 29.07
CA ARG A 358 -2.11 -5.78 30.00
C ARG A 358 -1.08 -5.58 31.08
N ARG A 359 -1.06 -4.36 31.61
CA ARG A 359 -0.33 -3.99 32.82
C ARG A 359 -1.09 -2.94 33.62
N THR A 360 -1.17 -3.14 34.94
CA THR A 360 -1.57 -2.10 35.87
C THR A 360 -0.34 -1.35 36.41
N PHE A 361 -0.49 -0.07 36.70
CA PHE A 361 0.59 0.75 37.24
C PHE A 361 0.02 1.92 38.06
N SER A 362 0.86 2.49 38.92
CA SER A 362 0.51 3.66 39.74
C SER A 362 1.35 4.87 39.35
N VAL A 363 0.70 6.02 39.22
CA VAL A 363 1.36 7.29 38.90
C VAL A 363 1.39 8.14 40.18
N PRO A 364 2.57 8.41 40.76
CA PRO A 364 2.67 8.96 42.12
C PRO A 364 2.32 10.45 42.22
N LYS A 365 2.48 11.19 41.12
CA LYS A 365 2.39 12.66 41.06
C LYS A 365 1.48 13.09 39.91
N ASP A 366 1.17 14.38 39.85
CA ASP A 366 0.36 14.95 38.78
C ASP A 366 1.08 14.84 37.43
N VAL A 367 0.31 14.72 36.34
CA VAL A 367 0.83 14.51 34.98
C VAL A 367 0.98 15.87 34.28
N VAL A 368 2.14 16.15 33.72
CA VAL A 368 2.37 17.32 32.83
C VAL A 368 2.30 16.91 31.37
N ARG A 369 2.91 15.76 31.05
CA ARG A 369 3.03 15.24 29.69
C ARG A 369 3.14 13.72 29.76
N ALA A 370 2.46 13.00 28.88
CA ALA A 370 2.69 11.57 28.71
C ALA A 370 2.83 11.17 27.24
N ARG A 371 3.81 10.29 26.95
CA ARG A 371 4.10 9.78 25.61
C ARG A 371 4.14 8.26 25.62
N LEU A 372 3.38 7.61 24.75
CA LEU A 372 3.48 6.18 24.52
C LEU A 372 4.28 5.94 23.23
N HIS A 373 5.42 5.27 23.35
CA HIS A 373 6.18 4.71 22.24
C HIS A 373 5.82 3.23 22.15
N ILE A 374 5.34 2.75 21.01
CA ILE A 374 4.77 1.40 20.90
C ILE A 374 5.01 0.79 19.52
N SER A 375 5.37 -0.49 19.50
CA SER A 375 5.44 -1.33 18.31
C SER A 375 4.85 -2.70 18.64
N GLY A 376 3.81 -3.08 17.89
CA GLY A 376 3.32 -4.45 17.82
C GLY A 376 3.82 -5.07 16.53
N LEU A 377 4.31 -6.30 16.56
CA LEU A 377 4.63 -7.04 15.34
C LEU A 377 3.48 -8.01 15.04
N ALA A 378 2.73 -7.85 13.94
CA ALA A 378 2.80 -6.73 12.96
C ALA A 378 1.97 -5.50 13.36
N TYR A 379 0.86 -5.69 14.09
CA TYR A 379 -0.08 -4.62 14.40
C TYR A 379 -0.45 -4.57 15.88
N TYR A 380 -0.88 -3.41 16.37
CA TYR A 380 -1.45 -3.26 17.70
C TYR A 380 -2.70 -2.37 17.72
N GLU A 381 -3.57 -2.59 18.70
CA GLU A 381 -4.54 -1.62 19.19
C GLU A 381 -4.34 -1.46 20.71
N ALA A 382 -4.11 -0.23 21.17
CA ALA A 382 -3.84 0.06 22.57
C ALA A 382 -4.95 0.91 23.22
N GLU A 383 -5.23 0.64 24.49
CA GLU A 383 -6.10 1.45 25.33
C GLU A 383 -5.40 1.78 26.65
N ILE A 384 -5.63 2.99 27.16
CA ILE A 384 -5.23 3.37 28.51
C ILE A 384 -6.50 3.78 29.26
N ASN A 385 -6.74 3.14 30.41
CA ASN A 385 -7.91 3.37 31.27
C ASN A 385 -9.26 3.23 30.55
N GLY A 386 -9.38 2.27 29.63
CA GLY A 386 -10.60 2.05 28.83
C GLY A 386 -10.81 3.05 27.69
N VAL A 387 -9.77 3.78 27.27
CA VAL A 387 -9.84 4.73 26.16
C VAL A 387 -8.77 4.44 25.13
N ARG A 388 -9.18 4.19 23.88
CA ARG A 388 -8.30 3.89 22.74
C ARG A 388 -7.25 4.95 22.46
N VAL A 389 -6.00 4.56 22.31
CA VAL A 389 -4.86 5.42 22.00
C VAL A 389 -4.83 5.73 20.50
N GLY A 390 -4.83 7.01 20.16
CA GLY A 390 -4.78 7.48 18.77
C GLY A 390 -6.03 7.10 17.95
N ARG A 391 -5.92 7.28 16.63
CA ARG A 391 -7.00 7.01 15.64
C ARG A 391 -6.56 6.05 14.54
N GLN A 392 -5.26 5.83 14.43
CA GLN A 392 -4.63 4.94 13.48
C GLN A 392 -5.07 3.48 13.70
N VAL A 393 -5.08 2.74 12.59
CA VAL A 393 -5.40 1.32 12.46
C VAL A 393 -4.28 0.65 11.66
N LEU A 394 -4.13 -0.67 11.75
CA LEU A 394 -3.07 -1.40 11.03
C LEU A 394 -1.68 -0.78 11.26
N ASP A 395 -1.40 -0.44 12.52
CA ASP A 395 -0.20 0.29 12.95
C ASP A 395 0.69 -0.62 13.79
N PRO A 396 2.04 -0.55 13.69
CA PRO A 396 2.82 0.26 12.75
C PRO A 396 2.76 -0.23 11.30
N GLY A 397 3.24 0.58 10.35
CA GLY A 397 3.29 0.25 8.93
C GLY A 397 4.22 -0.94 8.62
N PHE A 398 3.86 -1.73 7.60
CA PHE A 398 4.62 -2.90 7.17
C PHE A 398 5.98 -2.51 6.55
N THR A 399 7.05 -3.18 6.97
CA THR A 399 8.41 -3.07 6.46
C THR A 399 9.04 -4.46 6.32
N ASP A 400 10.22 -4.56 5.72
CA ASP A 400 11.09 -5.71 5.94
C ASP A 400 11.57 -5.70 7.40
N TYR A 401 11.03 -6.59 8.23
CA TYR A 401 11.30 -6.62 9.66
C TYR A 401 12.71 -7.14 10.00
N GLU A 402 13.47 -7.66 9.05
CA GLU A 402 14.89 -8.00 9.23
C GLU A 402 15.79 -6.76 9.14
N GLU A 403 15.31 -5.68 8.50
CA GLU A 403 16.08 -4.46 8.24
C GLU A 403 15.57 -3.25 9.03
N THR A 404 14.25 -3.02 9.03
CA THR A 404 13.60 -1.89 9.71
C THR A 404 12.37 -2.36 10.47
N VAL A 405 12.22 -1.90 11.72
CA VAL A 405 11.01 -2.11 12.52
C VAL A 405 10.45 -0.77 12.97
N LEU A 406 9.24 -0.46 12.53
CA LEU A 406 8.59 0.80 12.87
C LEU A 406 7.97 0.77 14.28
N TYR A 407 8.03 1.90 14.98
CA TYR A 407 7.23 2.16 16.18
C TYR A 407 6.52 3.52 16.07
N ALA A 408 5.35 3.61 16.67
CA ALA A 408 4.55 4.83 16.71
C ALA A 408 4.73 5.57 18.04
N VAL A 409 4.50 6.89 18.02
CA VAL A 409 4.57 7.75 19.20
C VAL A 409 3.26 8.51 19.37
N HIS A 410 2.62 8.34 20.52
CA HIS A 410 1.32 8.94 20.84
C HIS A 410 1.41 9.93 21.99
N ASP A 411 0.70 11.06 21.87
CA ASP A 411 0.39 11.90 23.01
C ASP A 411 -0.76 11.27 23.79
N VAL A 412 -0.48 10.83 25.01
CA VAL A 412 -1.45 10.18 25.90
C VAL A 412 -1.60 10.94 27.22
N THR A 413 -1.22 12.22 27.23
CA THR A 413 -1.23 13.09 28.42
C THR A 413 -2.59 13.03 29.14
N ASP A 414 -3.67 13.18 28.38
CA ASP A 414 -5.05 13.19 28.93
C ASP A 414 -5.62 11.78 29.21
N ARG A 415 -4.84 10.72 28.98
CA ARG A 415 -5.27 9.33 29.19
C ARG A 415 -4.73 8.73 30.47
N VAL A 416 -3.70 9.35 31.02
CA VAL A 416 -3.04 8.94 32.26
C VAL A 416 -3.49 9.88 33.38
N ARG A 417 -3.70 9.34 34.57
CA ARG A 417 -4.07 10.12 35.77
C ARG A 417 -3.17 9.78 36.95
N ARG A 418 -3.14 10.64 37.97
CA ARG A 418 -2.51 10.30 39.25
C ARG A 418 -3.24 9.10 39.89
N GLY A 419 -2.48 8.23 40.56
CA GLY A 419 -3.00 7.00 41.18
C GLY A 419 -3.05 5.82 40.22
N ALA A 420 -4.06 4.97 40.36
CA ALA A 420 -4.15 3.71 39.62
C ALA A 420 -4.55 3.90 38.14
N ASN A 421 -3.78 3.25 37.27
CA ASN A 421 -3.96 3.21 35.83
C ASN A 421 -3.80 1.77 35.30
N ALA A 422 -4.31 1.54 34.10
CA ALA A 422 -4.02 0.33 33.33
C ALA A 422 -3.80 0.67 31.86
N ILE A 423 -2.92 -0.11 31.22
CA ILE A 423 -2.74 -0.14 29.77
C ILE A 423 -3.06 -1.56 29.28
N GLY A 424 -3.82 -1.66 28.19
CA GLY A 424 -4.10 -2.90 27.49
C GLY A 424 -3.76 -2.76 26.02
N VAL A 425 -3.24 -3.84 25.42
CA VAL A 425 -2.82 -3.90 24.02
C VAL A 425 -3.31 -5.22 23.41
N THR A 426 -4.02 -5.13 22.29
CA THR A 426 -4.33 -6.28 21.43
C THR A 426 -3.32 -6.32 20.29
N LEU A 427 -2.77 -7.49 19.93
CA LEU A 427 -1.83 -7.62 18.81
C LEU A 427 -2.43 -8.36 17.61
N GLY A 428 -2.08 -7.92 16.41
CA GLY A 428 -2.44 -8.56 15.14
C GLY A 428 -1.22 -9.11 14.40
N ARG A 429 -1.45 -10.11 13.55
CA ARG A 429 -0.39 -10.86 12.86
C ARG A 429 0.20 -10.12 11.66
N GLY A 430 -0.64 -9.43 10.87
CA GLY A 430 -0.24 -8.76 9.62
C GLY A 430 0.68 -9.65 8.76
N PHE A 431 1.69 -9.05 8.13
CA PHE A 431 2.72 -9.78 7.37
C PHE A 431 3.83 -10.41 8.25
N PHE A 432 3.85 -10.12 9.56
CA PHE A 432 4.87 -10.66 10.47
C PHE A 432 4.54 -12.10 10.91
N GLY A 433 3.28 -12.37 11.24
CA GLY A 433 2.83 -13.65 11.76
C GLY A 433 1.80 -14.35 10.88
N LEU A 434 1.82 -14.08 9.57
CA LEU A 434 0.89 -14.67 8.61
C LEU A 434 1.11 -16.18 8.52
N THR A 435 0.13 -16.99 8.95
CA THR A 435 0.27 -18.45 8.99
C THR A 435 -0.17 -19.13 7.70
N SER A 436 -1.06 -18.50 6.92
CA SER A 436 -1.61 -19.07 5.69
C SER A 436 -0.56 -19.08 4.56
N PRO A 437 -0.41 -20.20 3.82
CA PRO A 437 0.37 -20.22 2.59
C PRO A 437 -0.08 -19.14 1.61
N THR A 438 0.87 -18.54 0.89
CA THR A 438 0.60 -17.54 -0.16
C THR A 438 1.55 -17.77 -1.33
N ALA A 439 1.19 -17.30 -2.53
CA ALA A 439 2.06 -17.37 -3.71
C ALA A 439 3.45 -16.70 -3.50
N TRP A 440 3.55 -15.74 -2.57
CA TRP A 440 4.78 -15.00 -2.26
C TRP A 440 5.53 -15.53 -1.02
N ASN A 441 5.07 -16.64 -0.45
CA ASN A 441 5.68 -17.29 0.72
C ASN A 441 5.76 -16.39 1.97
N TRP A 442 4.80 -15.49 2.21
CA TRP A 442 4.77 -14.64 3.41
C TRP A 442 4.81 -15.43 4.74
N ASN A 443 4.21 -16.61 4.76
CA ASN A 443 4.26 -17.54 5.90
C ASN A 443 5.63 -18.20 6.12
N ARG A 444 6.58 -17.96 5.22
CA ARG A 444 7.97 -18.43 5.30
C ARG A 444 8.97 -17.27 5.20
N ALA A 445 8.51 -16.02 5.33
CA ALA A 445 9.40 -14.88 5.32
C ALA A 445 10.45 -15.02 6.46
N PRO A 446 11.70 -14.57 6.28
CA PRO A 446 12.77 -14.76 7.26
C PRO A 446 12.47 -14.23 8.66
N TRP A 447 11.61 -13.21 8.75
CA TRP A 447 11.16 -12.59 10.01
C TRP A 447 9.95 -13.26 10.66
N HIS A 448 9.36 -14.27 10.02
CA HIS A 448 8.06 -14.82 10.43
C HIS A 448 8.04 -15.25 11.91
N GLY A 449 7.00 -14.87 12.66
CA GLY A 449 6.85 -15.30 14.04
C GLY A 449 5.54 -14.89 14.72
N GLU A 450 5.38 -15.34 15.97
CA GLU A 450 4.19 -15.00 16.77
C GLU A 450 4.19 -13.52 17.21
N PRO A 451 2.99 -12.89 17.30
CA PRO A 451 2.87 -11.48 17.65
C PRO A 451 3.57 -11.12 18.96
N ARG A 452 4.27 -9.98 18.94
CA ARG A 452 5.02 -9.48 20.10
C ARG A 452 4.94 -7.96 20.21
N LEU A 453 5.10 -7.46 21.44
CA LEU A 453 4.95 -6.08 21.83
C LEU A 453 6.26 -5.52 22.40
N LEU A 454 6.63 -4.33 21.96
CA LEU A 454 7.55 -3.43 22.64
C LEU A 454 6.83 -2.12 22.91
N ALA A 455 6.74 -1.69 24.17
CA ALA A 455 6.10 -0.43 24.52
C ALA A 455 6.79 0.27 25.69
N GLN A 456 6.79 1.61 25.65
CA GLN A 456 7.31 2.46 26.72
C GLN A 456 6.46 3.73 26.84
N LEU A 457 5.76 3.84 27.97
CA LEU A 457 5.03 5.03 28.41
C LEU A 457 5.94 5.88 29.31
N GLU A 458 6.24 7.11 28.88
CA GLU A 458 6.98 8.10 29.67
C GLU A 458 6.03 9.20 30.17
N ILE A 459 5.99 9.45 31.48
CA ILE A 459 5.10 10.39 32.14
C ILE A 459 5.95 11.42 32.90
N ASP A 460 5.96 12.66 32.43
CA ASP A 460 6.69 13.76 33.07
C ASP A 460 5.82 14.44 34.15
N HIS A 461 6.46 14.83 35.26
CA HIS A 461 5.84 15.47 36.42
C HIS A 461 6.28 16.94 36.60
N PRO A 462 5.53 17.76 37.35
CA PRO A 462 5.84 19.19 37.53
C PRO A 462 7.20 19.48 38.16
N ASP A 463 7.74 18.55 38.94
CA ASP A 463 9.05 18.68 39.61
C ASP A 463 10.23 18.23 38.73
N GLY A 464 9.96 17.87 37.47
CA GLY A 464 10.96 17.37 36.52
C GLY A 464 11.28 15.87 36.65
N SER A 465 10.67 15.16 37.60
CA SER A 465 10.78 13.69 37.66
C SER A 465 9.92 13.02 36.59
N ARG A 466 10.24 11.75 36.28
CA ARG A 466 9.53 10.94 35.29
C ARG A 466 9.14 9.57 35.85
N THR A 467 7.91 9.16 35.57
CA THR A 467 7.48 7.76 35.70
C THR A 467 7.58 7.06 34.34
N THR A 468 8.24 5.91 34.29
CA THR A 468 8.35 5.09 33.07
C THR A 468 7.64 3.75 33.28
N VAL A 469 6.79 3.36 32.33
CA VAL A 469 6.13 2.05 32.30
C VAL A 469 6.46 1.38 30.97
N ALA A 470 7.32 0.37 30.99
CA ALA A 470 7.80 -0.32 29.79
C ALA A 470 7.29 -1.76 29.69
N THR A 471 7.47 -2.42 28.55
CA THR A 471 7.29 -3.87 28.45
C THR A 471 8.38 -4.60 29.21
N ASP A 472 7.98 -5.39 30.20
CA ASP A 472 8.85 -6.13 31.11
C ASP A 472 8.14 -7.42 31.57
N GLY A 473 8.75 -8.17 32.49
CA GLY A 473 8.18 -9.42 33.01
C GLY A 473 6.93 -9.27 33.90
N THR A 474 6.41 -8.06 34.10
CA THR A 474 5.21 -7.82 34.93
C THR A 474 3.92 -7.74 34.13
N TRP A 475 4.00 -7.80 32.80
CA TRP A 475 2.83 -7.82 31.93
C TRP A 475 2.14 -9.17 31.96
N ARG A 476 0.82 -9.14 31.83
CA ARG A 476 -0.02 -10.32 31.73
C ARG A 476 -0.53 -10.50 30.31
N ILE A 477 -0.65 -11.76 29.87
CA ILE A 477 -1.11 -12.14 28.53
C ILE A 477 -2.20 -13.22 28.60
N THR A 478 -3.16 -13.14 27.69
CA THR A 478 -4.15 -14.19 27.44
C THR A 478 -4.59 -14.17 25.97
N ASP A 479 -5.26 -15.23 25.54
CA ASP A 479 -5.88 -15.28 24.22
C ASP A 479 -7.03 -14.28 24.12
N GLY A 480 -7.10 -13.55 23.02
CA GLY A 480 -8.15 -12.59 22.76
C GLY A 480 -9.38 -13.18 22.06
N PRO A 481 -10.42 -12.36 21.90
CA PRO A 481 -11.65 -12.75 21.19
C PRO A 481 -11.47 -12.87 19.68
N THR A 482 -10.44 -12.26 19.07
CA THR A 482 -10.12 -12.48 17.65
C THR A 482 -9.40 -13.82 17.51
N LEU A 483 -10.12 -14.85 17.05
CA LEU A 483 -9.64 -16.23 16.94
C LEU A 483 -8.72 -16.46 15.74
N SER A 484 -8.96 -15.73 14.64
CA SER A 484 -8.07 -15.71 13.47
C SER A 484 -8.07 -14.33 12.84
N ASN A 485 -6.95 -13.92 12.26
CA ASN A 485 -6.80 -12.67 11.52
C ASN A 485 -5.79 -12.81 10.38
N SER A 486 -6.25 -12.49 9.17
CA SER A 486 -5.43 -12.52 7.96
C SER A 486 -5.80 -11.36 7.05
N LEU A 487 -4.78 -10.75 6.43
CA LEU A 487 -4.97 -9.72 5.42
C LEU A 487 -5.74 -10.24 4.20
N TYR A 488 -5.70 -11.56 3.95
CA TYR A 488 -6.34 -12.20 2.80
C TYR A 488 -7.66 -12.89 3.17
N ALA A 489 -7.66 -13.67 4.26
CA ALA A 489 -8.80 -14.50 4.62
C ALA A 489 -9.90 -13.74 5.38
N GLY A 490 -9.57 -12.66 6.10
CA GLY A 490 -10.47 -11.94 6.99
C GLY A 490 -10.25 -12.28 8.48
N GLU A 491 -11.24 -11.99 9.32
CA GLU A 491 -11.19 -12.18 10.78
C GLU A 491 -12.34 -13.03 11.30
N THR A 492 -12.04 -13.94 12.23
CA THR A 492 -13.07 -14.58 13.07
C THR A 492 -12.97 -14.00 14.48
N TYR A 493 -14.07 -13.46 15.01
CA TYR A 493 -14.16 -12.86 16.34
C TYR A 493 -15.26 -13.54 17.17
N ASP A 494 -14.94 -13.99 18.38
CA ASP A 494 -15.88 -14.55 19.34
C ASP A 494 -16.11 -13.61 20.53
N ALA A 495 -17.22 -12.88 20.50
CA ALA A 495 -17.54 -11.87 21.51
C ALA A 495 -17.82 -12.47 22.89
N ARG A 496 -18.13 -13.76 22.99
CA ARG A 496 -18.28 -14.46 24.29
C ARG A 496 -16.96 -14.54 25.05
N LYS A 497 -15.83 -14.45 24.34
CA LYS A 497 -14.47 -14.47 24.89
C LYS A 497 -13.91 -13.07 25.18
N ALA A 498 -14.64 -11.99 24.83
CA ALA A 498 -14.16 -10.63 25.03
C ALA A 498 -14.19 -10.26 26.53
N PRO A 499 -13.04 -10.01 27.18
CA PRO A 499 -13.03 -9.64 28.59
C PRO A 499 -13.64 -8.25 28.77
N ARG A 500 -14.58 -8.09 29.72
CA ARG A 500 -15.17 -6.79 30.02
C ARG A 500 -14.20 -5.94 30.84
N ASP A 501 -14.06 -4.66 30.47
CA ASP A 501 -13.29 -3.64 31.21
C ASP A 501 -11.81 -4.00 31.50
N TRP A 502 -11.20 -4.94 30.78
CA TRP A 502 -9.85 -5.45 31.07
C TRP A 502 -8.74 -4.41 30.97
N THR A 503 -8.96 -3.34 30.21
CA THR A 503 -8.05 -2.20 30.04
C THR A 503 -8.23 -1.12 31.11
N ARG A 504 -9.10 -1.33 32.10
CA ARG A 504 -9.30 -0.44 33.26
C ARG A 504 -8.51 -0.92 34.49
N PRO A 505 -8.11 0.00 35.39
CA PRO A 505 -7.58 -0.39 36.70
C PRO A 505 -8.66 -1.12 37.52
N GLY A 506 -8.25 -2.13 38.29
CA GLY A 506 -9.15 -2.93 39.14
C GLY A 506 -9.69 -4.21 38.51
N PHE A 507 -9.41 -4.47 37.23
CA PHE A 507 -9.69 -5.78 36.60
C PHE A 507 -8.80 -6.89 37.18
N ASP A 508 -9.40 -8.06 37.44
CA ASP A 508 -8.72 -9.25 37.97
C ASP A 508 -8.11 -10.08 36.84
N ASP A 509 -6.78 -10.03 36.72
CA ASP A 509 -5.99 -10.76 35.71
C ASP A 509 -5.17 -11.91 36.30
N ARG A 510 -5.51 -12.40 37.51
CA ARG A 510 -4.75 -13.49 38.15
C ARG A 510 -4.76 -14.80 37.36
N SER A 511 -5.78 -15.02 36.52
CA SER A 511 -5.87 -16.17 35.61
C SER A 511 -5.05 -15.99 34.32
N TRP A 512 -4.52 -14.79 34.06
CA TRP A 512 -3.72 -14.50 32.89
C TRP A 512 -2.27 -14.93 33.13
N GLN A 513 -1.62 -15.39 32.06
CA GLN A 513 -0.22 -15.83 32.11
C GLN A 513 0.71 -14.62 32.17
N GLU A 514 1.94 -14.82 32.63
CA GLU A 514 2.98 -13.80 32.49
C GLU A 514 3.47 -13.75 31.04
N ALA A 515 3.53 -12.55 30.48
CA ALA A 515 4.05 -12.34 29.13
C ALA A 515 5.55 -12.68 29.09
N GLN A 516 5.94 -13.54 28.16
CA GLN A 516 7.31 -14.04 28.07
C GLN A 516 8.17 -13.08 27.27
N ARG A 517 9.43 -12.91 27.69
CA ARG A 517 10.43 -12.18 26.92
C ARG A 517 10.67 -12.88 25.59
N GLN A 518 10.57 -12.11 24.51
CA GLN A 518 10.80 -12.56 23.14
C GLN A 518 12.16 -12.08 22.63
N THR A 519 12.70 -12.80 21.65
CA THR A 519 13.83 -12.33 20.86
C THR A 519 13.42 -11.07 20.09
N ALA A 520 14.30 -10.08 20.05
CA ALA A 520 14.06 -8.90 19.22
C ALA A 520 14.09 -9.28 17.72
N PRO A 521 13.28 -8.66 16.86
CA PRO A 521 13.48 -8.74 15.41
C PRO A 521 14.86 -8.18 15.05
N LYS A 522 15.44 -8.62 13.93
CA LYS A 522 16.78 -8.16 13.52
C LYS A 522 16.78 -6.70 13.07
N GLY A 523 15.66 -6.22 12.51
CA GLY A 523 15.54 -4.89 11.96
C GLY A 523 15.75 -3.79 12.98
N THR A 524 16.26 -2.66 12.52
CA THR A 524 16.53 -1.52 13.38
C THR A 524 15.23 -0.80 13.72
N LEU A 525 15.00 -0.52 15.01
CA LEU A 525 13.88 0.31 15.44
C LEU A 525 13.97 1.72 14.85
N ARG A 526 12.86 2.19 14.28
CA ARG A 526 12.70 3.52 13.69
C ARG A 526 11.34 4.10 14.03
N ALA A 527 11.30 5.39 14.34
CA ALA A 527 10.03 6.08 14.52
C ALA A 527 9.28 6.16 13.18
N GLN A 528 7.98 5.88 13.20
CA GLN A 528 7.14 5.92 12.00
C GLN A 528 7.08 7.35 11.42
N GLY A 529 7.75 7.53 10.29
CA GLY A 529 7.85 8.82 9.61
C GLY A 529 6.71 9.15 8.64
N HIS A 530 5.90 8.17 8.23
CA HIS A 530 4.82 8.34 7.25
C HIS A 530 3.46 8.69 7.89
N ASP A 531 2.49 9.08 7.06
CA ASP A 531 1.11 9.34 7.48
C ASP A 531 0.44 8.02 7.93
N PRO A 532 -0.32 8.02 9.04
CA PRO A 532 -0.94 6.79 9.56
C PRO A 532 -2.05 6.28 8.64
N ILE A 533 -2.36 4.98 8.74
CA ILE A 533 -3.57 4.42 8.16
C ILE A 533 -4.74 4.73 9.10
N GLU A 534 -5.83 5.26 8.57
CA GLU A 534 -7.02 5.65 9.35
C GLU A 534 -8.31 5.23 8.63
N VAL A 535 -9.39 5.10 9.40
CA VAL A 535 -10.75 5.07 8.83
C VAL A 535 -11.07 6.48 8.28
N ALA A 536 -11.09 6.61 6.97
CA ALA A 536 -11.28 7.87 6.26
C ALA A 536 -12.75 8.26 6.09
N GLU A 537 -13.63 7.28 5.84
CA GLU A 537 -15.05 7.51 5.56
C GLU A 537 -15.91 6.33 6.03
N THR A 538 -17.16 6.62 6.38
CA THR A 538 -18.21 5.61 6.56
C THR A 538 -19.20 5.66 5.40
N VAL A 539 -19.42 4.53 4.74
CA VAL A 539 -20.31 4.36 3.58
C VAL A 539 -21.58 3.63 4.02
N ARG A 540 -22.73 4.21 3.71
CA ARG A 540 -24.04 3.55 3.85
C ARG A 540 -24.33 2.76 2.57
N PRO A 541 -24.87 1.54 2.67
CA PRO A 541 -25.23 0.76 1.49
C PRO A 541 -26.36 1.43 0.72
N VAL A 542 -26.35 1.26 -0.60
CA VAL A 542 -27.38 1.79 -1.51
C VAL A 542 -28.49 0.79 -1.77
N ASP A 543 -28.24 -0.51 -1.57
CA ASP A 543 -29.22 -1.58 -1.73
C ASP A 543 -28.92 -2.79 -0.82
N ILE A 544 -29.98 -3.51 -0.43
CA ILE A 544 -29.91 -4.77 0.32
C ILE A 544 -30.97 -5.72 -0.25
N ARG A 545 -30.51 -6.76 -0.93
CA ARG A 545 -31.36 -7.80 -1.53
C ARG A 545 -31.22 -9.13 -0.81
N GLU A 546 -32.29 -9.91 -0.78
CA GLU A 546 -32.25 -11.29 -0.31
C GLU A 546 -31.85 -12.19 -1.48
N LEU A 547 -30.82 -13.01 -1.27
CA LEU A 547 -30.28 -13.96 -2.25
C LEU A 547 -31.00 -15.31 -2.13
N SER A 548 -31.13 -15.79 -0.90
CA SER A 548 -31.88 -16.97 -0.50
C SER A 548 -32.33 -16.78 0.95
N GLN A 549 -33.12 -17.72 1.48
CA GLN A 549 -33.64 -17.63 2.85
C GLN A 549 -32.53 -17.27 3.85
N ASP A 550 -32.66 -16.11 4.49
CA ASP A 550 -31.75 -15.57 5.51
C ASP A 550 -30.30 -15.26 5.03
N VAL A 551 -30.10 -15.16 3.70
CA VAL A 551 -28.84 -14.74 3.09
C VAL A 551 -29.08 -13.47 2.26
N TYR A 552 -28.33 -12.42 2.57
CA TYR A 552 -28.52 -11.09 1.97
C TYR A 552 -27.27 -10.64 1.24
N VAL A 553 -27.42 -9.86 0.18
CA VAL A 553 -26.32 -9.17 -0.51
C VAL A 553 -26.54 -7.68 -0.36
N VAL A 554 -25.55 -7.02 0.23
CA VAL A 554 -25.48 -5.58 0.49
C VAL A 554 -24.60 -4.95 -0.60
N ASP A 555 -25.13 -3.96 -1.33
CA ASP A 555 -24.35 -3.15 -2.29
C ASP A 555 -23.94 -1.82 -1.64
N MET A 556 -22.64 -1.58 -1.51
CA MET A 556 -22.10 -0.30 -1.02
C MET A 556 -22.25 0.85 -2.04
N GLY A 557 -22.68 0.55 -3.26
CA GLY A 557 -22.85 1.48 -4.38
C GLY A 557 -21.56 1.87 -5.07
N ARG A 558 -20.41 1.51 -4.48
CA ARG A 558 -19.07 1.75 -5.01
C ARG A 558 -18.05 0.78 -4.44
N THR A 559 -16.99 0.53 -5.20
CA THR A 559 -15.81 -0.23 -4.80
C THR A 559 -14.97 0.57 -3.80
N LEU A 560 -14.58 -0.05 -2.69
CA LEU A 560 -13.81 0.56 -1.62
C LEU A 560 -12.82 -0.44 -1.00
N ALA A 561 -11.77 0.07 -0.35
CA ALA A 561 -10.90 -0.73 0.50
C ALA A 561 -11.12 -0.42 2.00
N GLY A 562 -11.19 -1.46 2.82
CA GLY A 562 -11.36 -1.37 4.27
C GLY A 562 -12.16 -2.54 4.83
N TRP A 563 -13.24 -2.30 5.55
CA TRP A 563 -14.05 -3.37 6.15
C TRP A 563 -15.49 -2.97 6.38
N THR A 564 -16.31 -3.85 6.96
CA THR A 564 -17.65 -3.53 7.42
C THR A 564 -17.70 -3.32 8.93
N ARG A 565 -18.53 -2.37 9.36
CA ARG A 565 -19.01 -2.26 10.73
C ARG A 565 -20.35 -2.94 10.84
N LEU A 566 -20.42 -3.96 11.67
CA LEU A 566 -21.62 -4.72 11.98
C LEU A 566 -22.32 -4.14 13.23
N THR A 567 -23.64 -4.01 13.17
CA THR A 567 -24.50 -3.86 14.35
C THR A 567 -25.53 -4.99 14.36
N VAL A 568 -25.48 -5.84 15.39
CA VAL A 568 -26.29 -7.07 15.47
C VAL A 568 -26.87 -7.26 16.86
N ARG A 569 -28.07 -7.85 16.91
CA ARG A 569 -28.67 -8.38 18.13
C ARG A 569 -29.11 -9.81 17.84
N ALA A 570 -28.47 -10.78 18.47
CA ALA A 570 -28.77 -12.21 18.31
C ALA A 570 -28.49 -12.97 19.61
N GLU A 571 -28.88 -14.24 19.64
CA GLU A 571 -28.58 -15.13 20.76
C GLU A 571 -27.08 -15.41 20.88
N ALA A 572 -26.65 -15.75 22.10
CA ALA A 572 -25.25 -16.08 22.36
C ALA A 572 -24.81 -17.29 21.50
N GLY A 573 -23.69 -17.15 20.79
CA GLY A 573 -23.18 -18.20 19.91
C GLY A 573 -23.70 -18.15 18.47
N THR A 574 -24.63 -17.25 18.12
CA THR A 574 -25.00 -17.01 16.72
C THR A 574 -23.81 -16.42 15.97
N THR A 575 -23.42 -17.04 14.85
CA THR A 575 -22.35 -16.55 13.98
C THR A 575 -22.93 -15.77 12.80
N VAL A 576 -22.60 -14.48 12.72
CA VAL A 576 -22.84 -13.65 11.52
C VAL A 576 -21.62 -13.74 10.63
N ARG A 577 -21.82 -14.09 9.35
CA ARG A 577 -20.75 -14.15 8.34
C ARG A 577 -20.91 -13.03 7.32
N LEU A 578 -19.80 -12.38 6.98
CA LEU A 578 -19.69 -11.24 6.06
C LEU A 578 -18.64 -11.57 4.98
N VAL A 579 -19.10 -11.96 3.80
CA VAL A 579 -18.24 -12.32 2.66
C VAL A 579 -18.14 -11.12 1.71
N HIS A 580 -16.94 -10.63 1.46
CA HIS A 580 -16.71 -9.41 0.69
C HIS A 580 -16.18 -9.70 -0.72
N GLY A 581 -16.57 -8.88 -1.70
CA GLY A 581 -16.04 -8.97 -3.06
C GLY A 581 -16.38 -7.77 -3.95
N GLU A 582 -15.62 -7.58 -5.00
CA GLU A 582 -15.81 -6.50 -6.00
C GLU A 582 -16.90 -6.85 -7.02
N ARG A 583 -17.22 -8.14 -7.14
CA ARG A 583 -18.11 -8.69 -8.18
C ARG A 583 -19.12 -9.67 -7.59
N LEU A 584 -20.13 -9.94 -8.39
CA LEU A 584 -21.16 -10.93 -8.12
C LEU A 584 -21.03 -12.07 -9.14
N ASN A 585 -21.35 -13.29 -8.70
CA ASN A 585 -21.58 -14.43 -9.57
C ASN A 585 -22.89 -14.27 -10.34
N SER A 586 -23.12 -15.14 -11.33
CA SER A 586 -24.35 -15.12 -12.15
C SER A 586 -25.62 -15.39 -11.36
N ASP A 587 -25.53 -16.12 -10.24
CA ASP A 587 -26.63 -16.37 -9.30
C ASP A 587 -26.89 -15.19 -8.34
N GLY A 588 -26.06 -14.15 -8.39
CA GLY A 588 -26.14 -12.98 -7.52
C GLY A 588 -25.40 -13.09 -6.19
N SER A 589 -24.75 -14.22 -5.88
CA SER A 589 -23.84 -14.34 -4.74
C SER A 589 -22.57 -13.52 -4.93
N VAL A 590 -21.85 -13.23 -3.85
CA VAL A 590 -20.57 -12.47 -3.92
C VAL A 590 -19.45 -13.37 -4.41
N LEU A 591 -18.68 -12.90 -5.40
CA LEU A 591 -17.46 -13.58 -5.87
C LEU A 591 -16.30 -13.29 -4.90
N ALA A 592 -16.12 -14.17 -3.92
CA ALA A 592 -15.02 -14.12 -2.95
C ALA A 592 -14.06 -15.30 -3.18
N ARG A 593 -13.18 -15.16 -4.18
CA ARG A 593 -12.19 -16.17 -4.56
C ARG A 593 -10.83 -15.52 -4.72
N ASN A 594 -9.77 -16.19 -4.25
CA ASN A 594 -8.39 -15.79 -4.47
C ASN A 594 -7.58 -17.05 -4.87
N ASP A 595 -7.04 -17.07 -6.07
CA ASP A 595 -6.27 -18.20 -6.59
C ASP A 595 -4.81 -18.21 -6.10
N LEU A 596 -4.36 -17.12 -5.46
CA LEU A 596 -2.98 -16.94 -4.97
C LEU A 596 -2.85 -17.27 -3.48
N VAL A 597 -3.98 -17.44 -2.78
CA VAL A 597 -4.05 -17.72 -1.34
C VAL A 597 -5.13 -18.79 -1.12
N PRO A 598 -4.77 -20.04 -0.82
CA PRO A 598 -5.74 -21.10 -0.61
C PRO A 598 -6.61 -20.84 0.62
N GLY A 599 -7.87 -21.29 0.58
CA GLY A 599 -8.81 -21.22 1.70
C GLY A 599 -9.84 -20.07 1.59
N ARG A 600 -10.21 -19.49 2.73
CA ARG A 600 -11.20 -18.40 2.79
C ARG A 600 -10.64 -17.14 2.13
N CYS A 601 -11.47 -16.41 1.41
CA CYS A 601 -11.15 -15.10 0.85
C CYS A 601 -12.07 -14.04 1.48
N GLN A 602 -11.48 -12.98 2.04
CA GLN A 602 -12.16 -11.77 2.50
C GLN A 602 -13.46 -12.00 3.31
N THR A 603 -13.43 -12.98 4.20
CA THR A 603 -14.58 -13.42 4.98
C THR A 603 -14.39 -13.09 6.44
N ASP A 604 -15.29 -12.27 6.97
CA ASP A 604 -15.36 -11.98 8.40
C ASP A 604 -16.47 -12.80 9.08
N GLU A 605 -16.21 -13.25 10.30
CA GLU A 605 -17.15 -14.00 11.12
C GLU A 605 -17.21 -13.41 12.53
N TYR A 606 -18.41 -13.08 12.98
CA TYR A 606 -18.68 -12.54 14.31
C TYR A 606 -19.60 -13.48 15.09
N VAL A 607 -19.12 -14.06 16.19
CA VAL A 607 -19.92 -14.88 17.11
C VAL A 607 -20.46 -13.99 18.21
N CYS A 608 -21.78 -13.88 18.29
CA CYS A 608 -22.47 -12.97 19.20
C CYS A 608 -22.29 -13.40 20.67
N ALA A 609 -22.10 -12.42 21.55
CA ALA A 609 -22.05 -12.64 22.99
C ALA A 609 -23.44 -12.93 23.57
N GLY A 610 -24.49 -12.40 22.93
CA GLY A 610 -25.85 -12.43 23.44
C GLY A 610 -26.08 -11.45 24.60
N GLY A 611 -27.33 -11.30 25.01
CA GLY A 611 -27.71 -10.44 26.14
C GLY A 611 -28.72 -9.34 25.85
N GLY A 612 -29.38 -9.37 24.67
CA GLY A 612 -30.55 -8.54 24.36
C GLY A 612 -30.25 -7.08 23.98
N ALA A 613 -29.00 -6.63 24.07
CA ALA A 613 -28.54 -5.32 23.59
C ALA A 613 -27.90 -5.43 22.18
N ASP A 614 -27.73 -4.29 21.51
CA ASP A 614 -27.01 -4.26 20.23
C ASP A 614 -25.51 -4.41 20.45
N GLU A 615 -24.91 -5.35 19.73
CA GLU A 615 -23.47 -5.56 19.66
C GLU A 615 -22.93 -4.83 18.43
N VAL A 616 -21.82 -4.11 18.60
CA VAL A 616 -21.14 -3.37 17.52
C VAL A 616 -19.74 -3.93 17.34
N TRP A 617 -19.42 -4.33 16.11
CA TRP A 617 -18.13 -4.92 15.80
C TRP A 617 -17.53 -4.38 14.49
N GLU A 618 -16.20 -4.24 14.51
CA GLU A 618 -15.35 -3.96 13.37
C GLU A 618 -14.10 -4.85 13.48
N PRO A 619 -13.60 -5.42 12.36
CA PRO A 619 -12.30 -6.08 12.33
C PRO A 619 -11.17 -5.08 12.62
N ARG A 620 -10.03 -5.58 13.12
CA ARG A 620 -8.91 -4.74 13.60
C ARG A 620 -7.62 -4.90 12.82
N PHE A 621 -7.39 -6.07 12.23
CA PHE A 621 -6.09 -6.52 11.73
C PHE A 621 -6.14 -7.02 10.27
N SER A 622 -7.24 -6.75 9.58
CA SER A 622 -7.47 -7.10 8.19
C SER A 622 -8.19 -5.97 7.45
N TYR A 623 -8.05 -5.95 6.12
CA TYR A 623 -8.85 -5.11 5.24
C TYR A 623 -9.20 -5.89 3.97
N LYS A 624 -10.18 -5.39 3.22
CA LYS A 624 -10.85 -6.03 2.09
C LYS A 624 -11.02 -5.00 0.97
N GLY A 625 -10.94 -5.45 -0.28
CA GLY A 625 -11.37 -4.69 -1.45
C GLY A 625 -12.75 -5.19 -1.89
N PHE A 626 -13.76 -4.33 -1.86
CA PHE A 626 -15.12 -4.77 -2.12
C PHE A 626 -16.08 -3.66 -2.51
N ARG A 627 -17.16 -4.06 -3.18
CA ARG A 627 -18.38 -3.28 -3.33
C ARG A 627 -19.57 -4.00 -2.67
N TYR A 628 -19.57 -5.32 -2.78
CA TYR A 628 -20.66 -6.16 -2.31
C TYR A 628 -20.26 -6.92 -1.06
N VAL A 629 -21.23 -7.11 -0.16
CA VAL A 629 -21.07 -7.90 1.06
C VAL A 629 -22.24 -8.88 1.15
N GLN A 630 -21.93 -10.18 1.13
CA GLN A 630 -22.91 -11.21 1.40
C GLN A 630 -22.95 -11.50 2.89
N VAL A 631 -24.14 -11.42 3.47
CA VAL A 631 -24.40 -11.50 4.91
C VAL A 631 -25.28 -12.71 5.20
N SER A 632 -24.87 -13.56 6.14
CA SER A 632 -25.70 -14.67 6.64
C SER A 632 -25.60 -14.80 8.15
N GLY A 633 -26.57 -15.50 8.76
CA GLY A 633 -26.62 -15.71 10.21
C GLY A 633 -27.28 -14.57 11.01
N LEU A 634 -27.87 -13.59 10.32
CA LEU A 634 -28.72 -12.57 10.96
C LEU A 634 -30.13 -13.14 11.23
N PRO A 635 -30.81 -12.70 12.31
CA PRO A 635 -32.15 -13.19 12.65
C PRO A 635 -33.26 -12.66 11.72
N ALA A 636 -32.97 -11.61 10.94
CA ALA A 636 -33.88 -10.99 9.97
C ALA A 636 -33.07 -10.18 8.95
N LYS A 637 -33.74 -9.70 7.90
CA LYS A 637 -33.16 -8.81 6.89
C LYS A 637 -32.50 -7.58 7.54
N PRO A 638 -31.21 -7.31 7.28
CA PRO A 638 -30.53 -6.15 7.85
C PRO A 638 -31.09 -4.84 7.29
N GLY A 639 -31.23 -3.84 8.15
CA GLY A 639 -31.38 -2.45 7.75
C GLY A 639 -30.04 -1.84 7.31
N PRO A 640 -30.04 -0.70 6.57
CA PRO A 640 -28.82 -0.04 6.07
C PRO A 640 -27.80 0.34 7.15
N GLU A 641 -28.24 0.59 8.39
CA GLU A 641 -27.36 0.95 9.51
C GLU A 641 -26.63 -0.23 10.14
N GLN A 642 -27.07 -1.46 9.84
CA GLN A 642 -26.51 -2.66 10.47
C GLN A 642 -25.22 -3.13 9.81
N VAL A 643 -25.00 -2.80 8.53
CA VAL A 643 -23.80 -3.16 7.78
C VAL A 643 -23.30 -1.93 7.04
N LEU A 644 -22.33 -1.23 7.64
CA LEU A 644 -21.75 -0.02 7.09
C LEU A 644 -20.35 -0.29 6.53
N GLY A 645 -20.04 0.22 5.35
CA GLY A 645 -18.67 0.20 4.82
C GLY A 645 -17.77 1.19 5.57
N ARG A 646 -16.54 0.80 5.84
CA ARG A 646 -15.46 1.63 6.39
C ARG A 646 -14.38 1.74 5.32
N VAL A 647 -14.17 2.94 4.80
CA VAL A 647 -13.06 3.21 3.88
C VAL A 647 -11.82 3.45 4.71
N VAL A 648 -10.75 2.70 4.44
CA VAL A 648 -9.52 2.71 5.22
C VAL A 648 -8.34 2.85 4.27
N HIS A 649 -7.45 3.80 4.57
CA HIS A 649 -6.21 4.00 3.84
C HIS A 649 -5.26 4.93 4.61
N THR A 650 -4.02 5.04 4.14
CA THR A 650 -3.02 6.01 4.60
C THR A 650 -3.59 7.42 4.45
N ARG A 651 -3.61 8.22 5.52
CA ARG A 651 -4.29 9.51 5.60
C ARG A 651 -3.52 10.63 4.89
N VAL A 652 -3.35 10.50 3.58
CA VAL A 652 -2.77 11.54 2.74
C VAL A 652 -3.77 12.67 2.49
N ALA A 653 -3.28 13.90 2.38
CA ALA A 653 -4.10 15.05 2.05
C ALA A 653 -4.43 15.07 0.55
N SER A 654 -5.66 15.43 0.16
CA SER A 654 -5.93 15.82 -1.22
C SER A 654 -5.27 17.17 -1.50
N THR A 655 -4.46 17.24 -2.57
CA THR A 655 -3.66 18.42 -2.89
C THR A 655 -4.07 19.09 -4.19
N SER A 656 -4.96 18.49 -4.97
CA SER A 656 -5.40 19.06 -6.24
C SER A 656 -6.90 18.95 -6.52
N THR A 657 -7.33 19.75 -7.49
CA THR A 657 -8.70 19.78 -8.03
C THR A 657 -8.64 19.67 -9.55
N PHE A 658 -9.57 18.96 -10.18
CA PHE A 658 -9.74 18.94 -11.63
C PHE A 658 -11.23 19.09 -12.00
N SER A 659 -11.52 19.78 -13.10
CA SER A 659 -12.87 19.86 -13.70
C SER A 659 -12.78 20.36 -15.14
N CYS A 660 -13.69 19.93 -15.99
CA CYS A 660 -13.75 20.32 -17.40
C CYS A 660 -15.15 20.19 -18.00
N SER A 661 -15.32 20.64 -19.25
CA SER A 661 -16.60 20.55 -19.95
C SER A 661 -16.98 19.13 -20.40
N GLU A 662 -16.06 18.18 -20.40
CA GLU A 662 -16.30 16.76 -20.71
C GLU A 662 -16.56 15.98 -19.41
N PRO A 663 -17.81 15.61 -19.09
CA PRO A 663 -18.14 14.96 -17.82
C PRO A 663 -17.47 13.60 -17.63
N PHE A 664 -17.16 12.88 -18.72
CA PHE A 664 -16.49 11.59 -18.63
C PHE A 664 -15.07 11.71 -18.07
N TYR A 665 -14.36 12.79 -18.37
CA TYR A 665 -13.03 13.04 -17.82
C TYR A 665 -13.05 13.27 -16.30
N GLU A 666 -14.09 13.92 -15.78
CA GLU A 666 -14.27 14.03 -14.33
C GLU A 666 -14.62 12.67 -13.69
N GLN A 667 -15.30 11.78 -14.42
CA GLN A 667 -15.54 10.41 -13.97
C GLN A 667 -14.23 9.61 -13.87
N LEU A 668 -13.34 9.73 -14.86
CA LEU A 668 -12.00 9.13 -14.83
C LEU A 668 -11.18 9.63 -13.64
N ASP A 669 -11.14 10.95 -13.40
CA ASP A 669 -10.43 11.54 -12.25
C ASP A 669 -10.96 10.98 -10.91
N ARG A 670 -12.28 10.94 -10.73
CA ARG A 670 -12.89 10.40 -9.50
C ARG A 670 -12.58 8.92 -9.28
N ALA A 671 -12.62 8.11 -10.33
CA ALA A 671 -12.32 6.68 -10.26
C ALA A 671 -10.85 6.44 -9.92
N MET A 672 -9.92 7.13 -10.58
CA MET A 672 -8.49 6.97 -10.31
C MET A 672 -8.11 7.43 -8.89
N ARG A 673 -8.66 8.56 -8.42
CA ARG A 673 -8.44 9.02 -7.05
C ARG A 673 -8.91 7.99 -6.03
N ARG A 674 -10.05 7.34 -6.28
CA ARG A 674 -10.57 6.26 -5.43
C ARG A 674 -9.64 5.06 -5.45
N THR A 675 -9.25 4.60 -6.63
CA THR A 675 -8.35 3.45 -6.79
C THR A 675 -7.00 3.65 -6.15
N VAL A 676 -6.41 4.85 -6.29
CA VAL A 676 -5.17 5.18 -5.59
C VAL A 676 -5.37 5.07 -4.09
N LEU A 677 -6.38 5.74 -3.51
CA LEU A 677 -6.59 5.72 -2.05
C LEU A 677 -6.87 4.32 -1.53
N ASN A 678 -7.67 3.52 -2.23
CA ASN A 678 -7.94 2.12 -1.88
C ASN A 678 -6.66 1.26 -1.84
N ASN A 679 -5.57 1.72 -2.46
CA ASN A 679 -4.30 1.02 -2.57
C ASN A 679 -3.15 1.66 -1.76
N LEU A 680 -3.45 2.54 -0.79
CA LEU A 680 -2.43 3.09 0.12
C LEU A 680 -2.58 2.51 1.53
N HIS A 681 -1.95 1.37 1.82
CA HIS A 681 -2.01 0.71 3.14
C HIS A 681 -0.61 0.62 3.77
N GLY A 682 0.04 1.77 3.98
CA GLY A 682 1.44 1.86 4.45
C GLY A 682 2.50 1.54 3.39
N ILE A 683 2.07 0.97 2.26
CA ILE A 683 2.81 0.71 1.01
C ILE A 683 1.87 0.94 -0.19
N PRO A 684 2.37 1.20 -1.41
CA PRO A 684 1.54 1.38 -2.61
C PRO A 684 1.17 0.00 -3.18
N THR A 685 0.03 -0.53 -2.75
CA THR A 685 -0.42 -1.87 -3.19
C THR A 685 -0.95 -1.84 -4.62
N ASP A 686 -0.89 -2.97 -5.31
CA ASP A 686 -1.45 -3.16 -6.64
C ASP A 686 -2.98 -3.25 -6.63
N THR A 687 -3.54 -4.14 -5.80
CA THR A 687 -4.97 -4.33 -5.56
C THR A 687 -5.28 -4.56 -4.07
N PRO A 688 -6.44 -4.11 -3.55
CA PRO A 688 -6.86 -4.37 -2.18
C PRO A 688 -7.46 -5.77 -1.96
N VAL A 689 -7.59 -6.61 -3.01
CA VAL A 689 -8.20 -7.94 -2.96
C VAL A 689 -7.18 -9.07 -2.99
N TYR A 690 -6.46 -9.21 -4.10
CA TYR A 690 -5.77 -10.44 -4.44
C TYR A 690 -4.38 -10.51 -3.83
N GLU A 691 -3.54 -9.50 -4.10
CA GLU A 691 -2.11 -9.56 -3.80
C GLU A 691 -1.71 -8.68 -2.62
N LYS A 692 -2.17 -7.43 -2.61
CA LYS A 692 -1.90 -6.46 -1.54
C LYS A 692 -0.41 -6.16 -1.39
N ASN A 693 0.32 -6.18 -2.50
CA ASN A 693 1.77 -6.14 -2.54
C ASN A 693 2.26 -4.84 -3.15
N GLY A 694 3.41 -4.34 -2.67
CA GLY A 694 4.06 -3.15 -3.21
C GLY A 694 4.76 -3.41 -4.53
N TRP A 695 4.00 -3.68 -5.60
CA TRP A 695 4.56 -3.92 -6.93
C TRP A 695 5.25 -2.68 -7.49
N THR A 696 6.50 -2.85 -7.86
CA THR A 696 7.40 -1.76 -8.22
C THR A 696 7.01 -1.06 -9.53
N GLY A 697 6.66 -1.83 -10.56
CA GLY A 697 6.19 -1.30 -11.84
C GLY A 697 4.87 -0.56 -11.72
N ASP A 698 3.93 -1.09 -10.95
CA ASP A 698 2.66 -0.44 -10.62
C ASP A 698 2.93 0.93 -9.99
N ALA A 699 3.67 0.96 -8.87
CA ALA A 699 3.99 2.19 -8.17
C ALA A 699 4.69 3.21 -9.07
N GLN A 700 5.57 2.77 -9.97
CA GLN A 700 6.22 3.63 -10.96
C GLN A 700 5.23 4.33 -11.88
N LEU A 701 4.25 3.59 -12.41
CA LEU A 701 3.24 4.15 -13.32
C LEU A 701 2.23 5.04 -12.59
N GLY A 702 1.88 4.68 -11.35
CA GLY A 702 0.93 5.43 -10.52
C GLY A 702 1.50 6.70 -9.89
N ALA A 703 2.80 6.74 -9.59
CA ALA A 703 3.41 7.80 -8.80
C ALA A 703 3.18 9.24 -9.31
N PRO A 704 3.22 9.54 -10.63
CA PRO A 704 2.90 10.88 -11.12
C PRO A 704 1.48 11.33 -10.75
N VAL A 705 0.49 10.43 -10.89
CA VAL A 705 -0.90 10.72 -10.52
C VAL A 705 -1.03 10.83 -9.00
N MET A 706 -0.41 9.93 -8.24
CA MET A 706 -0.42 9.97 -6.77
C MET A 706 0.14 11.29 -6.23
N ALA A 707 1.29 11.74 -6.74
CA ALA A 707 1.97 12.95 -6.30
C ALA A 707 1.27 14.24 -6.76
N TYR A 708 0.51 14.19 -7.86
CA TYR A 708 -0.32 15.30 -8.29
C TYR A 708 -1.64 15.38 -7.50
N ALA A 709 -2.28 14.24 -7.26
CA ALA A 709 -3.59 14.14 -6.62
C ALA A 709 -3.54 14.35 -5.10
N PHE A 710 -2.46 13.88 -4.46
CA PHE A 710 -2.34 13.76 -3.01
C PHE A 710 -0.97 14.18 -2.47
N GLY A 711 -0.92 14.49 -1.18
CA GLY A 711 0.31 14.77 -0.45
C GLY A 711 0.99 13.48 0.01
N VAL A 712 1.62 12.75 -0.92
CA VAL A 712 2.25 11.43 -0.68
C VAL A 712 3.73 11.50 -0.30
N HIS A 713 4.27 12.68 0.01
CA HIS A 713 5.71 12.83 0.27
C HIS A 713 6.24 11.88 1.35
N ARG A 714 5.67 11.93 2.57
CA ARG A 714 6.14 11.12 3.70
C ARG A 714 5.93 9.62 3.45
N PHE A 715 4.85 9.27 2.75
CA PHE A 715 4.56 7.91 2.31
C PHE A 715 5.63 7.38 1.34
N LEU A 716 5.94 8.12 0.27
CA LEU A 716 6.97 7.71 -0.71
C LEU A 716 8.39 7.77 -0.12
N THR A 717 8.68 8.68 0.81
CA THR A 717 9.94 8.67 1.56
C THR A 717 10.12 7.38 2.34
N LYS A 718 9.08 6.89 3.01
CA LYS A 718 9.14 5.61 3.72
C LYS A 718 9.34 4.45 2.74
N TRP A 719 8.59 4.42 1.63
CA TRP A 719 8.71 3.32 0.65
C TRP A 719 10.03 3.32 -0.12
N LEU A 720 10.66 4.48 -0.34
CA LEU A 720 12.06 4.55 -0.80
C LEU A 720 13.04 3.90 0.20
N GLY A 721 12.76 4.04 1.50
CA GLY A 721 13.44 3.29 2.56
C GLY A 721 13.25 1.78 2.40
N ASP A 722 12.01 1.33 2.17
CA ASP A 722 11.71 -0.09 1.93
C ASP A 722 12.44 -0.62 0.69
N LEU A 723 12.52 0.16 -0.40
CA LEU A 723 13.28 -0.18 -1.62
C LEU A 723 14.77 -0.39 -1.30
N ARG A 724 15.36 0.49 -0.49
CA ARG A 724 16.75 0.34 -0.03
C ARG A 724 16.93 -0.93 0.80
N ASP A 725 16.01 -1.16 1.74
CA ASP A 725 16.08 -2.26 2.69
C ASP A 725 15.87 -3.63 1.98
N SER A 726 15.06 -3.67 0.92
CA SER A 726 14.88 -4.84 0.05
C SER A 726 15.94 -4.98 -1.06
N GLN A 727 17.08 -4.30 -0.98
CA GLN A 727 18.17 -4.50 -1.95
C GLN A 727 19.12 -5.59 -1.45
N ASP A 728 19.37 -6.61 -2.27
CA ASP A 728 20.28 -7.68 -1.88
C ASP A 728 21.77 -7.24 -1.91
N ALA A 729 22.64 -8.16 -1.48
CA ALA A 729 24.08 -7.93 -1.45
C ALA A 729 24.71 -7.72 -2.84
N ALA A 730 24.11 -8.28 -3.90
CA ALA A 730 24.56 -8.10 -5.28
C ALA A 730 24.15 -6.74 -5.87
N GLY A 731 23.15 -6.08 -5.27
CA GLY A 731 22.56 -4.84 -5.74
C GLY A 731 21.20 -5.02 -6.41
N GLN A 732 20.70 -6.25 -6.53
CA GLN A 732 19.41 -6.54 -7.14
C GLN A 732 18.26 -6.03 -6.27
N LEU A 733 17.18 -5.60 -6.93
CA LEU A 733 15.89 -5.31 -6.31
C LEU A 733 14.84 -6.35 -6.71
N PRO A 734 13.93 -6.72 -5.80
CA PRO A 734 12.78 -7.55 -6.13
C PRO A 734 11.66 -6.74 -6.78
N VAL A 735 10.78 -7.42 -7.52
CA VAL A 735 9.62 -6.76 -8.17
C VAL A 735 8.50 -6.36 -7.20
N ILE A 736 8.49 -6.91 -5.98
CA ILE A 736 7.60 -6.53 -4.86
C ILE A 736 8.44 -6.00 -3.70
N VAL A 737 8.04 -4.87 -3.12
CA VAL A 737 8.74 -4.22 -2.01
C VAL A 737 7.76 -3.77 -0.91
N PRO A 738 7.94 -4.14 0.36
CA PRO A 738 8.98 -5.04 0.91
C PRO A 738 8.92 -6.47 0.37
N SER A 739 9.98 -7.26 0.51
CA SER A 739 10.02 -8.68 0.08
C SER A 739 10.53 -9.63 1.16
N GLY A 740 9.86 -10.77 1.34
CA GLY A 740 10.33 -11.88 2.18
C GLY A 740 11.28 -12.86 1.48
N GLY A 741 11.92 -12.43 0.37
CA GLY A 741 12.79 -13.26 -0.47
C GLY A 741 12.18 -13.66 -1.81
N TRP A 742 10.89 -13.38 -2.04
CA TRP A 742 10.21 -13.59 -3.33
C TRP A 742 10.46 -12.41 -4.29
N GLY A 743 10.47 -12.67 -5.60
CA GLY A 743 10.52 -11.61 -6.62
C GLY A 743 11.92 -11.14 -7.01
N TYR A 744 12.96 -11.77 -6.46
CA TYR A 744 14.35 -11.65 -6.94
C TYR A 744 14.63 -12.58 -8.13
N HIS A 745 13.89 -13.69 -8.25
CA HIS A 745 14.01 -14.64 -9.36
C HIS A 745 12.65 -14.85 -10.04
N ASP A 746 11.58 -14.83 -9.26
CA ASP A 746 10.20 -14.88 -9.76
C ASP A 746 9.83 -13.58 -10.47
N LEU A 747 9.41 -13.68 -11.74
CA LEU A 747 9.11 -12.52 -12.58
C LEU A 747 10.24 -11.49 -12.64
N ALA A 748 11.48 -11.95 -12.46
CA ALA A 748 12.69 -11.13 -12.46
C ALA A 748 13.75 -11.76 -13.37
N PRO A 749 14.71 -10.98 -13.88
CA PRO A 749 14.83 -9.52 -13.73
C PRO A 749 13.70 -8.79 -14.48
N ALA A 750 13.35 -7.58 -14.04
CA ALA A 750 12.33 -6.75 -14.68
C ALA A 750 12.66 -5.26 -14.48
N PRO A 751 13.65 -4.71 -15.19
CA PRO A 751 14.12 -3.34 -14.97
C PRO A 751 13.02 -2.31 -15.22
N GLU A 752 12.09 -2.57 -16.12
CA GLU A 752 10.90 -1.73 -16.34
C GLU A 752 9.91 -1.73 -15.16
N TRP A 753 10.09 -2.62 -14.17
CA TRP A 753 9.46 -2.57 -12.84
C TRP A 753 10.39 -1.95 -11.79
N THR A 754 11.61 -2.46 -11.65
CA THR A 754 12.52 -2.11 -10.55
C THR A 754 13.22 -0.75 -10.72
N THR A 755 13.21 -0.17 -11.94
CA THR A 755 13.66 1.21 -12.18
C THR A 755 12.77 2.27 -11.54
N VAL A 756 11.70 1.86 -10.85
CA VAL A 756 10.96 2.71 -9.92
C VAL A 756 11.89 3.42 -8.92
N TYR A 757 13.00 2.79 -8.51
CA TYR A 757 13.90 3.36 -7.51
C TYR A 757 14.59 4.66 -7.99
N PRO A 758 15.37 4.66 -9.09
CA PRO A 758 15.88 5.91 -9.68
C PRO A 758 14.77 6.89 -10.07
N PHE A 759 13.66 6.38 -10.64
CA PHE A 759 12.56 7.22 -11.07
C PHE A 759 11.95 8.01 -9.91
N LEU A 760 11.61 7.35 -8.80
CA LEU A 760 11.03 8.00 -7.64
C LEU A 760 11.99 8.99 -6.98
N LEU A 761 13.29 8.69 -6.89
CA LEU A 761 14.26 9.66 -6.36
C LEU A 761 14.27 10.95 -7.18
N ARG A 762 14.22 10.83 -8.51
CA ARG A 762 14.13 11.99 -9.41
C ARG A 762 12.81 12.73 -9.27
N GLU A 763 11.69 12.01 -9.17
CA GLU A 763 10.35 12.58 -9.00
C GLU A 763 10.19 13.29 -7.65
N MET A 764 10.79 12.77 -6.58
CA MET A 764 10.75 13.42 -5.27
C MET A 764 11.46 14.78 -5.26
N TYR A 765 12.59 14.89 -5.97
CA TYR A 765 13.22 16.19 -6.20
C TYR A 765 12.36 17.08 -7.12
N ARG A 766 11.82 16.53 -8.21
CA ARG A 766 11.00 17.27 -9.18
C ARG A 766 9.77 17.91 -8.54
N VAL A 767 9.00 17.13 -7.79
CA VAL A 767 7.69 17.50 -7.24
C VAL A 767 7.79 18.17 -5.87
N TYR A 768 8.74 17.78 -5.03
CA TYR A 768 8.86 18.27 -3.65
C TYR A 768 10.13 19.08 -3.37
N GLY A 769 11.10 19.11 -4.29
CA GLY A 769 12.38 19.77 -4.08
C GLY A 769 13.28 19.04 -3.08
N ASP A 770 13.05 17.74 -2.88
CA ASP A 770 13.76 16.93 -1.89
C ASP A 770 15.09 16.38 -2.42
N GLU A 771 16.15 17.15 -2.25
CA GLU A 771 17.51 16.73 -2.60
C GLU A 771 18.10 15.72 -1.61
N ARG A 772 17.60 15.69 -0.36
CA ARG A 772 18.14 14.81 0.70
C ARG A 772 17.96 13.35 0.32
N LEU A 773 16.81 12.98 -0.24
CA LEU A 773 16.55 11.59 -0.63
C LEU A 773 17.55 11.10 -1.69
N ALA A 774 17.89 11.93 -2.67
CA ALA A 774 18.92 11.57 -3.65
C ALA A 774 20.29 11.33 -2.98
N ARG A 775 20.67 12.13 -1.98
CA ARG A 775 21.90 11.95 -1.20
C ARG A 775 21.87 10.69 -0.34
N ASP A 776 20.80 10.48 0.43
CA ASP A 776 20.67 9.37 1.38
C ASP A 776 20.61 8.01 0.67
N HIS A 777 20.13 7.97 -0.57
CA HIS A 777 19.97 6.76 -1.37
C HIS A 777 21.03 6.60 -2.47
N TRP A 778 22.02 7.50 -2.58
CA TRP A 778 22.95 7.54 -3.72
C TRP A 778 23.71 6.22 -3.90
N ALA A 779 24.40 5.75 -2.86
CA ALA A 779 25.20 4.52 -2.97
C ALA A 779 24.35 3.27 -3.28
N PRO A 780 23.21 3.01 -2.61
CA PRO A 780 22.28 1.95 -2.99
C PRO A 780 21.77 2.02 -4.43
N LEU A 781 21.44 3.23 -4.91
CA LEU A 781 20.99 3.43 -6.28
C LEU A 781 22.08 3.04 -7.29
N ILE A 782 23.32 3.48 -7.07
CA ILE A 782 24.45 3.15 -7.96
C ILE A 782 24.70 1.64 -7.98
N ARG A 783 24.63 0.95 -6.83
CA ARG A 783 24.76 -0.52 -6.80
C ARG A 783 23.69 -1.21 -7.65
N TYR A 784 22.44 -0.74 -7.58
CA TYR A 784 21.35 -1.30 -8.37
C TYR A 784 21.57 -1.10 -9.87
N LEU A 785 21.89 0.13 -10.30
CA LEU A 785 22.12 0.41 -11.70
C LEU A 785 23.37 -0.29 -12.25
N ASP A 786 24.45 -0.39 -11.46
CA ASP A 786 25.66 -1.11 -11.88
C ASP A 786 25.39 -2.62 -11.99
N TRP A 787 24.56 -3.19 -11.11
CA TRP A 787 24.07 -4.57 -11.24
C TRP A 787 23.24 -4.78 -12.51
N GLU A 788 22.30 -3.87 -12.79
CA GLU A 788 21.46 -3.90 -14.01
C GLU A 788 22.29 -3.77 -15.30
N ILE A 789 23.30 -2.90 -15.30
CA ILE A 789 24.22 -2.73 -16.43
C ILE A 789 25.10 -3.98 -16.62
N GLY A 790 25.54 -4.60 -15.53
CA GLY A 790 26.42 -5.77 -15.58
C GLY A 790 25.80 -7.02 -16.23
N ARG A 791 24.46 -7.05 -16.39
CA ARG A 791 23.70 -8.17 -16.95
C ARG A 791 23.11 -7.91 -18.34
N LEU A 792 23.50 -6.81 -19.00
CA LEU A 792 23.10 -6.54 -20.37
C LEU A 792 23.53 -7.69 -21.30
N GLN A 793 22.68 -8.03 -22.26
CA GLN A 793 22.98 -9.02 -23.31
C GLN A 793 22.88 -8.33 -24.66
N ASP A 794 23.94 -8.41 -25.47
CA ASP A 794 24.05 -7.72 -26.75
C ASP A 794 23.77 -6.20 -26.68
N GLY A 795 24.11 -5.59 -25.54
CA GLY A 795 23.84 -4.17 -25.27
C GLY A 795 22.37 -3.85 -24.93
N LEU A 796 21.52 -4.84 -24.68
CA LEU A 796 20.11 -4.70 -24.33
C LEU A 796 19.83 -5.24 -22.93
N ALA A 797 18.83 -4.67 -22.27
CA ALA A 797 18.34 -5.20 -21.00
C ALA A 797 17.48 -6.45 -21.24
N VAL A 798 17.65 -7.47 -20.39
CA VAL A 798 16.77 -8.65 -20.38
C VAL A 798 15.72 -8.55 -19.28
N THR A 799 14.55 -9.12 -19.52
CA THR A 799 13.41 -9.06 -18.60
C THR A 799 12.58 -10.33 -18.65
N ALA A 800 11.94 -10.67 -17.53
CA ALA A 800 10.90 -11.68 -17.42
C ALA A 800 9.49 -11.11 -17.67
N LEU A 801 9.34 -9.79 -17.60
CA LEU A 801 8.08 -9.08 -17.80
C LEU A 801 8.13 -8.22 -19.09
N GLY A 802 7.18 -7.30 -19.30
CA GLY A 802 7.13 -6.44 -20.49
C GLY A 802 5.99 -5.41 -20.43
N ASP A 803 5.32 -5.12 -21.53
CA ASP A 803 4.09 -4.32 -21.48
C ASP A 803 2.88 -5.12 -20.96
N TRP A 804 2.85 -5.38 -19.65
CA TRP A 804 1.91 -6.30 -18.99
C TRP A 804 0.43 -6.00 -19.29
N LEU A 805 -0.35 -7.06 -19.54
CA LEU A 805 -1.80 -7.06 -19.80
C LEU A 805 -2.27 -6.18 -20.97
N PRO A 806 -1.68 -6.30 -22.18
CA PRO A 806 -2.25 -5.68 -23.36
C PRO A 806 -3.58 -6.39 -23.75
N PRO A 807 -4.51 -5.70 -24.44
CA PRO A 807 -5.75 -6.30 -24.89
C PRO A 807 -5.54 -7.61 -25.65
N GLY A 808 -6.26 -8.66 -25.24
CA GLY A 808 -6.18 -10.00 -25.84
C GLY A 808 -5.15 -10.95 -25.22
N TYR A 809 -4.41 -10.53 -24.19
CA TYR A 809 -3.38 -11.35 -23.54
C TYR A 809 -3.56 -11.36 -22.01
N GLY A 810 -3.42 -12.54 -21.39
CA GLY A 810 -3.57 -12.75 -19.94
C GLY A 810 -2.24 -12.71 -19.18
N GLY A 811 -1.38 -11.72 -19.46
CA GLY A 811 -0.07 -11.56 -18.81
C GLY A 811 0.92 -10.80 -19.69
N ASN A 812 2.08 -11.40 -19.94
CA ASN A 812 3.13 -10.82 -20.78
C ASN A 812 2.64 -10.49 -22.20
N PRO A 813 3.20 -9.43 -22.80
CA PRO A 813 2.84 -9.04 -24.15
C PRO A 813 3.38 -10.01 -25.21
N PRO A 814 2.86 -9.97 -26.45
CA PRO A 814 3.39 -10.76 -27.55
C PRO A 814 4.71 -10.23 -28.14
N GLU A 815 5.01 -8.93 -28.01
CA GLU A 815 6.25 -8.33 -28.52
C GLU A 815 7.52 -8.81 -27.81
N ASP A 816 8.69 -8.50 -28.40
CA ASP A 816 9.98 -8.60 -27.71
C ASP A 816 10.03 -7.64 -26.50
N THR A 817 10.00 -8.21 -25.30
CA THR A 817 9.97 -7.47 -24.03
C THR A 817 11.27 -6.74 -23.70
N ARG A 818 12.38 -7.10 -24.37
CA ARG A 818 13.66 -6.37 -24.21
C ARG A 818 13.54 -4.92 -24.68
N LEU A 819 12.57 -4.61 -25.54
CA LEU A 819 12.29 -3.24 -25.99
C LEU A 819 11.91 -2.37 -24.79
N THR A 820 10.87 -2.73 -24.04
CA THR A 820 10.44 -1.94 -22.88
C THR A 820 11.48 -1.94 -21.77
N ALA A 821 12.10 -3.10 -21.49
CA ALA A 821 13.17 -3.21 -20.50
C ALA A 821 14.32 -2.23 -20.76
N THR A 822 14.82 -2.21 -22.00
CA THR A 822 15.95 -1.36 -22.39
C THR A 822 15.54 0.12 -22.39
N ALA A 823 14.33 0.44 -22.83
CA ALA A 823 13.83 1.82 -22.85
C ALA A 823 13.68 2.39 -21.43
N TYR A 824 13.17 1.60 -20.48
CA TYR A 824 13.03 2.02 -19.09
C TYR A 824 14.39 2.14 -18.39
N LEU A 825 15.34 1.24 -18.66
CA LEU A 825 16.71 1.39 -18.16
C LEU A 825 17.39 2.64 -18.71
N HIS A 826 17.25 2.94 -20.00
CA HIS A 826 17.75 4.20 -20.59
C HIS A 826 17.17 5.44 -19.87
N ARG A 827 15.86 5.45 -19.61
CA ARG A 827 15.20 6.53 -18.85
C ARG A 827 15.77 6.64 -17.43
N ALA A 828 15.97 5.51 -16.75
CA ALA A 828 16.53 5.48 -15.41
C ALA A 828 17.95 6.04 -15.35
N LEU A 829 18.81 5.67 -16.31
CA LEU A 829 20.17 6.20 -16.41
C LEU A 829 20.16 7.71 -16.71
N THR A 830 19.33 8.16 -17.63
CA THR A 830 19.20 9.59 -17.97
C THR A 830 18.74 10.41 -16.76
N GLY A 831 17.70 9.95 -16.04
CA GLY A 831 17.25 10.61 -14.82
C GLY A 831 18.29 10.59 -13.69
N THR A 832 19.10 9.53 -13.62
CA THR A 832 20.19 9.43 -12.64
C THR A 832 21.36 10.34 -13.00
N VAL A 833 21.63 10.58 -14.28
CA VAL A 833 22.60 11.60 -14.71
C VAL A 833 22.17 13.00 -14.22
N GLU A 834 20.89 13.34 -14.30
CA GLU A 834 20.38 14.61 -13.76
C GLU A 834 20.56 14.71 -12.24
N LEU A 835 20.36 13.59 -11.52
CA LEU A 835 20.64 13.53 -10.09
C LEU A 835 22.15 13.63 -9.79
N ALA A 836 23.00 12.98 -10.58
CA ALA A 836 24.45 13.06 -10.43
C ALA A 836 24.94 14.51 -10.61
N ASP A 837 24.42 15.20 -11.63
CA ASP A 837 24.72 16.62 -11.87
C ASP A 837 24.23 17.49 -10.69
N LEU A 838 23.06 17.20 -10.11
CA LEU A 838 22.54 17.86 -8.90
C LEU A 838 23.45 17.64 -7.68
N LEU A 839 23.98 16.43 -7.52
CA LEU A 839 24.82 16.04 -6.39
C LEU A 839 26.30 16.44 -6.56
N GLY A 840 26.71 16.80 -7.78
CA GLY A 840 28.10 17.11 -8.14
C GLY A 840 28.96 15.89 -8.45
N ASP A 841 28.36 14.73 -8.73
CA ASP A 841 29.06 13.48 -9.04
C ASP A 841 29.32 13.36 -10.55
N THR A 842 30.34 14.07 -11.03
CA THR A 842 30.65 14.15 -12.46
C THR A 842 31.12 12.82 -13.06
N GLU A 843 31.67 11.91 -12.24
CA GLU A 843 32.15 10.60 -12.70
C GLU A 843 30.97 9.69 -13.04
N VAL A 844 30.01 9.56 -12.11
CA VAL A 844 28.78 8.80 -12.35
C VAL A 844 28.02 9.39 -13.53
N ALA A 845 27.88 10.72 -13.60
CA ALA A 845 27.21 11.41 -14.70
C ALA A 845 27.83 11.05 -16.06
N ALA A 846 29.15 11.09 -16.19
CA ALA A 846 29.84 10.74 -17.43
C ALA A 846 29.68 9.26 -17.80
N ARG A 847 29.83 8.36 -16.82
CA ARG A 847 29.70 6.91 -17.03
C ARG A 847 28.30 6.52 -17.48
N TYR A 848 27.26 6.97 -16.78
CA TYR A 848 25.88 6.62 -17.10
C TYR A 848 25.36 7.30 -18.37
N ARG A 849 25.85 8.50 -18.70
CA ARG A 849 25.57 9.13 -19.99
C ARG A 849 26.12 8.28 -21.15
N LYS A 850 27.38 7.84 -21.04
CA LYS A 850 28.00 6.93 -22.04
C LYS A 850 27.22 5.61 -22.17
N THR A 851 26.80 5.02 -21.06
CA THR A 851 26.01 3.78 -21.10
C THR A 851 24.63 4.00 -21.70
N ALA A 852 23.94 5.10 -21.36
CA ALA A 852 22.65 5.44 -21.96
C ALA A 852 22.75 5.63 -23.48
N ASP A 853 23.79 6.33 -23.95
CA ASP A 853 24.04 6.50 -25.38
C ASP A 853 24.25 5.14 -26.08
N ALA A 854 25.06 4.26 -25.49
CA ALA A 854 25.28 2.91 -26.02
C ALA A 854 23.99 2.04 -26.02
N LEU A 855 23.16 2.13 -24.97
CA LEU A 855 21.86 1.45 -24.93
C LEU A 855 20.95 1.97 -26.04
N LYS A 856 20.91 3.28 -26.28
CA LYS A 856 20.09 3.88 -27.34
C LYS A 856 20.53 3.44 -28.73
N GLU A 857 21.84 3.30 -28.96
CA GLU A 857 22.39 2.78 -30.21
C GLU A 857 21.99 1.31 -30.43
N ALA A 858 22.23 0.44 -29.43
CA ALA A 858 21.86 -0.97 -29.49
C ALA A 858 20.35 -1.17 -29.65
N PHE A 859 19.54 -0.38 -28.93
CA PHE A 859 18.10 -0.35 -29.01
C PHE A 859 17.60 -0.06 -30.42
N ASN A 860 18.10 1.02 -31.04
CA ASN A 860 17.69 1.39 -32.39
C ASN A 860 18.17 0.35 -33.42
N ALA A 861 19.37 -0.20 -33.28
CA ALA A 861 19.87 -1.25 -34.17
C ALA A 861 19.04 -2.54 -34.10
N ALA A 862 18.53 -2.89 -32.92
CA ALA A 862 17.76 -4.11 -32.72
C ALA A 862 16.28 -3.98 -33.13
N PHE A 863 15.66 -2.83 -32.88
CA PHE A 863 14.21 -2.71 -32.93
C PHE A 863 13.67 -1.76 -34.02
N LEU A 864 14.44 -0.80 -34.52
CA LEU A 864 13.96 0.13 -35.55
C LEU A 864 14.10 -0.50 -36.94
N GLY A 865 12.96 -0.87 -37.54
CA GLY A 865 12.90 -1.50 -38.85
C GLY A 865 13.18 -0.55 -40.02
N ALA A 866 13.52 -1.12 -41.18
CA ALA A 866 13.71 -0.37 -42.43
C ALA A 866 12.43 0.30 -42.94
N ASP A 867 11.26 -0.17 -42.49
CA ASP A 867 9.94 0.40 -42.69
C ASP A 867 9.63 1.58 -41.75
N GLY A 868 10.63 2.02 -40.97
CA GLY A 868 10.60 3.28 -40.23
C GLY A 868 9.73 3.26 -38.97
N HIS A 869 9.50 2.07 -38.39
CA HIS A 869 8.86 1.91 -37.08
C HIS A 869 9.50 0.78 -36.27
N TYR A 870 9.21 0.73 -34.98
CA TYR A 870 9.78 -0.26 -34.07
C TYR A 870 9.00 -1.58 -34.12
N ARG A 871 9.70 -2.67 -34.40
CA ARG A 871 9.16 -4.04 -34.47
C ARG A 871 10.27 -5.09 -34.49
N THR A 872 9.93 -6.32 -34.13
CA THR A 872 10.78 -7.50 -34.36
C THR A 872 10.10 -8.52 -35.27
N ALA A 873 10.85 -9.50 -35.76
CA ALA A 873 10.29 -10.64 -36.49
C ALA A 873 9.40 -11.54 -35.61
N LYS A 874 9.49 -11.42 -34.28
CA LYS A 874 8.66 -12.17 -33.32
C LYS A 874 7.26 -11.56 -33.18
N ASP A 875 7.11 -10.28 -33.49
CA ASP A 875 5.86 -9.55 -33.23
C ASP A 875 4.76 -10.06 -34.18
N PRO A 876 3.58 -10.48 -33.65
CA PRO A 876 2.53 -11.04 -34.49
C PRO A 876 1.81 -9.98 -35.33
N ASP A 877 1.80 -8.73 -34.86
CA ASP A 877 1.19 -7.58 -35.52
C ASP A 877 1.85 -6.27 -35.05
N TYR A 878 1.37 -5.12 -35.54
CA TYR A 878 1.85 -3.81 -35.10
C TYR A 878 1.50 -3.56 -33.63
N ARG A 879 2.50 -3.21 -32.82
CA ARG A 879 2.38 -2.97 -31.38
C ARG A 879 2.57 -1.48 -31.08
N GLN A 880 1.53 -0.85 -30.52
CA GLN A 880 1.56 0.59 -30.23
C GLN A 880 2.61 0.91 -29.15
N THR A 881 2.77 0.04 -28.15
CA THR A 881 3.77 0.20 -27.08
C THR A 881 5.20 0.26 -27.60
N SER A 882 5.54 -0.63 -28.55
CA SER A 882 6.85 -0.64 -29.21
C SER A 882 7.20 0.69 -29.86
N ASN A 883 6.20 1.52 -30.19
CA ASN A 883 6.39 2.78 -30.91
C ASN A 883 6.18 4.02 -30.02
N CYS A 884 5.21 4.02 -29.11
CA CYS A 884 4.95 5.17 -28.25
C CYS A 884 5.97 5.30 -27.11
N VAL A 885 6.52 4.20 -26.58
CA VAL A 885 7.53 4.26 -25.50
C VAL A 885 8.85 4.88 -25.99
N PRO A 886 9.43 4.47 -27.14
CA PRO A 886 10.64 5.10 -27.65
C PRO A 886 10.47 6.59 -27.99
N LEU A 887 9.29 6.98 -28.49
CA LEU A 887 8.94 8.37 -28.73
C LEU A 887 8.94 9.16 -27.41
N ALA A 888 8.24 8.65 -26.40
CA ALA A 888 8.12 9.30 -25.09
C ALA A 888 9.45 9.42 -24.34
N PHE A 889 10.37 8.48 -24.51
CA PHE A 889 11.67 8.45 -23.82
C PHE A 889 12.83 9.02 -24.66
N GLY A 890 12.53 9.61 -25.83
CA GLY A 890 13.54 10.28 -26.66
C GLY A 890 14.55 9.34 -27.32
N LEU A 891 14.18 8.08 -27.54
CA LEU A 891 15.02 7.06 -28.16
C LEU A 891 15.00 7.15 -29.70
N VAL A 892 13.92 7.67 -30.27
CA VAL A 892 13.74 7.73 -31.74
C VAL A 892 14.73 8.69 -32.39
N PRO A 893 15.52 8.22 -33.39
CA PRO A 893 16.38 9.10 -34.17
C PRO A 893 15.57 10.21 -34.86
N PRO A 894 16.09 11.45 -34.94
CA PRO A 894 15.35 12.56 -35.55
C PRO A 894 14.80 12.27 -36.95
N GLY A 895 15.56 11.55 -37.79
CA GLY A 895 15.15 11.18 -39.15
C GLY A 895 14.04 10.12 -39.24
N ALA A 896 13.80 9.35 -38.19
CA ALA A 896 12.76 8.31 -38.16
C ALA A 896 11.46 8.77 -37.49
N ARG A 897 11.49 9.90 -36.75
CA ARG A 897 10.38 10.33 -35.90
C ARG A 897 9.04 10.43 -36.64
N ALA A 898 9.02 11.10 -37.79
CA ALA A 898 7.79 11.27 -38.57
C ALA A 898 7.20 9.91 -38.99
N SER A 899 8.03 8.99 -39.50
CA SER A 899 7.60 7.65 -39.91
C SER A 899 7.04 6.84 -38.73
N VAL A 900 7.68 6.90 -37.56
CA VAL A 900 7.19 6.20 -36.35
C VAL A 900 5.81 6.74 -35.94
N VAL A 901 5.63 8.07 -35.96
CA VAL A 901 4.37 8.73 -35.63
C VAL A 901 3.27 8.36 -36.64
N ASP A 902 3.55 8.48 -37.93
CA ASP A 902 2.60 8.15 -39.00
C ASP A 902 2.16 6.68 -38.92
N SER A 903 3.09 5.77 -38.61
CA SER A 903 2.80 4.35 -38.41
C SER A 903 1.88 4.11 -37.21
N LEU A 904 2.13 4.80 -36.10
CA LEU A 904 1.33 4.71 -34.88
C LEU A 904 -0.10 5.20 -35.13
N LEU A 905 -0.25 6.34 -35.81
CA LEU A 905 -1.55 6.90 -36.19
C LEU A 905 -2.30 5.98 -37.15
N ALA A 906 -1.61 5.43 -38.15
CA ALA A 906 -2.19 4.49 -39.09
C ALA A 906 -2.71 3.22 -38.38
N ASP A 907 -2.00 2.68 -37.40
CA ASP A 907 -2.47 1.54 -36.62
C ASP A 907 -3.70 1.89 -35.76
N ILE A 908 -3.67 3.02 -35.05
CA ILE A 908 -4.81 3.47 -34.23
C ILE A 908 -6.06 3.66 -35.11
N ALA A 909 -5.91 4.29 -36.28
CA ALA A 909 -6.99 4.47 -37.23
C ALA A 909 -7.52 3.13 -37.77
N ARG A 910 -6.62 2.20 -38.14
CA ARG A 910 -6.97 0.85 -38.60
C ARG A 910 -7.75 0.05 -37.55
N ARG A 911 -7.47 0.28 -36.28
CA ARG A 911 -8.18 -0.33 -35.14
C ARG A 911 -9.44 0.44 -34.73
N GLY A 912 -9.84 1.47 -35.48
CA GLY A 912 -11.03 2.25 -35.18
C GLY A 912 -10.92 3.06 -33.89
N ASN A 913 -9.76 3.69 -33.66
CA ASN A 913 -9.42 4.43 -32.43
C ASN A 913 -9.47 3.57 -31.18
N HIS A 914 -8.85 2.38 -31.23
CA HIS A 914 -8.62 1.54 -30.06
C HIS A 914 -7.12 1.43 -29.78
N LEU A 915 -6.78 1.40 -28.49
CA LEU A 915 -5.44 1.07 -28.03
C LEU A 915 -5.20 -0.44 -28.11
N ASN A 916 -3.94 -0.85 -28.25
CA ASN A 916 -3.51 -2.24 -28.03
C ASN A 916 -2.37 -2.36 -26.99
N THR A 917 -2.24 -1.32 -26.16
CA THR A 917 -1.21 -1.18 -25.13
C THR A 917 -1.60 -1.84 -23.81
N GLY A 918 -0.62 -2.46 -23.15
CA GLY A 918 -0.66 -2.85 -21.75
C GLY A 918 -0.30 -1.69 -20.83
N ALA A 919 0.15 -2.00 -19.61
CA ALA A 919 0.40 -1.03 -18.55
C ALA A 919 1.44 0.06 -18.93
N LEU A 920 2.56 -0.33 -19.54
CA LEU A 920 3.66 0.57 -19.85
C LEU A 920 3.31 1.48 -21.02
N GLY A 921 2.74 0.94 -22.11
CA GLY A 921 2.35 1.73 -23.28
C GLY A 921 1.22 2.72 -22.98
N THR A 922 0.22 2.27 -22.21
CA THR A 922 -0.93 3.11 -21.81
C THR A 922 -0.47 4.36 -21.05
N SER A 923 0.58 4.23 -20.23
CA SER A 923 1.13 5.35 -19.43
C SER A 923 1.67 6.52 -20.24
N VAL A 924 2.03 6.32 -21.50
CA VAL A 924 2.64 7.35 -22.34
C VAL A 924 1.81 7.72 -23.57
N LEU A 925 0.97 6.82 -24.08
CA LEU A 925 0.33 6.93 -25.40
C LEU A 925 -0.38 8.27 -25.62
N LEU A 926 -1.31 8.66 -24.74
CA LEU A 926 -2.13 9.87 -24.93
C LEU A 926 -1.30 11.16 -24.85
N ARG A 927 -0.33 11.20 -23.93
CA ARG A 927 0.57 12.35 -23.79
C ARG A 927 1.48 12.46 -25.01
N GLU A 928 1.96 11.34 -25.53
CA GLU A 928 2.83 11.31 -26.69
C GLU A 928 2.07 11.76 -27.94
N LEU A 929 0.87 11.25 -28.19
CA LEU A 929 0.01 11.71 -29.28
C LEU A 929 -0.24 13.22 -29.22
N SER A 930 -0.53 13.76 -28.03
CA SER A 930 -0.72 15.20 -27.83
C SER A 930 0.58 15.99 -28.08
N ALA A 931 1.73 15.46 -27.64
CA ALA A 931 3.04 16.06 -27.87
C ALA A 931 3.41 16.08 -29.36
N GLN A 932 2.95 15.10 -30.15
CA GLN A 932 3.13 15.06 -31.61
C GLN A 932 2.11 15.90 -32.39
N GLY A 933 1.20 16.62 -31.71
CA GLY A 933 0.20 17.45 -32.39
C GLY A 933 -1.03 16.69 -32.86
N HIS A 934 -1.32 15.52 -32.27
CA HIS A 934 -2.51 14.71 -32.54
C HIS A 934 -3.46 14.58 -31.33
N PRO A 935 -3.87 15.69 -30.68
CA PRO A 935 -4.78 15.64 -29.53
C PRO A 935 -6.18 15.13 -29.87
N GLU A 936 -6.60 15.20 -31.13
CA GLU A 936 -7.84 14.60 -31.64
C GLU A 936 -7.83 13.07 -31.55
N VAL A 937 -6.70 12.43 -31.83
CA VAL A 937 -6.54 10.98 -31.70
C VAL A 937 -6.46 10.59 -30.23
N ALA A 938 -5.74 11.36 -29.42
CA ALA A 938 -5.69 11.15 -27.97
C ALA A 938 -7.09 11.27 -27.32
N HIS A 939 -7.87 12.29 -27.70
CA HIS A 939 -9.26 12.44 -27.26
C HIS A 939 -10.11 11.22 -27.66
N ALA A 940 -10.05 10.83 -28.93
CA ALA A 940 -10.83 9.69 -29.45
C ALA A 940 -10.52 8.38 -28.71
N LEU A 941 -9.25 8.10 -28.40
CA LEU A 941 -8.85 6.96 -27.57
C LEU A 941 -9.35 7.08 -26.13
N ALA A 942 -9.17 8.25 -25.50
CA ALA A 942 -9.58 8.50 -24.13
C ALA A 942 -11.10 8.36 -23.92
N THR A 943 -11.90 8.67 -24.94
CA THR A 943 -13.37 8.58 -24.90
C THR A 943 -13.95 7.36 -25.61
N GLN A 944 -13.11 6.42 -26.05
CA GLN A 944 -13.56 5.19 -26.73
C GLN A 944 -14.47 4.37 -25.81
N ARG A 945 -15.65 3.98 -26.32
CA ARG A 945 -16.70 3.28 -25.56
C ARG A 945 -16.81 1.79 -25.88
N THR A 946 -16.18 1.32 -26.95
CA THR A 946 -16.12 -0.12 -27.28
C THR A 946 -14.81 -0.76 -26.79
N TYR A 947 -14.81 -2.09 -26.68
CA TYR A 947 -13.64 -2.84 -26.22
C TYR A 947 -12.48 -2.77 -27.23
N PRO A 948 -11.22 -2.57 -26.78
CA PRO A 948 -10.79 -2.17 -25.43
C PRO A 948 -10.82 -0.65 -25.21
N GLY A 949 -11.24 -0.18 -24.03
CA GLY A 949 -11.18 1.25 -23.68
C GLY A 949 -11.79 1.57 -22.32
N TRP A 950 -11.46 2.74 -21.76
CA TRP A 950 -12.03 3.16 -20.47
C TRP A 950 -13.54 3.37 -20.55
N GLY A 951 -14.06 3.95 -21.64
CA GLY A 951 -15.51 4.14 -21.81
C GLY A 951 -16.26 2.80 -21.76
N TYR A 952 -15.67 1.74 -22.31
CA TYR A 952 -16.21 0.38 -22.23
C TYR A 952 -16.33 -0.11 -20.78
N TRP A 953 -15.35 0.15 -19.93
CA TRP A 953 -15.44 -0.19 -18.50
C TRP A 953 -16.58 0.55 -17.81
N PHE A 954 -16.68 1.86 -18.00
CA PHE A 954 -17.69 2.69 -17.34
C PHE A 954 -19.11 2.42 -17.85
N ASP A 955 -19.27 2.10 -19.13
CA ASP A 955 -20.55 1.60 -19.68
C ASP A 955 -20.99 0.27 -19.06
N ASN A 956 -20.03 -0.49 -18.52
CA ASN A 956 -20.26 -1.77 -17.86
C ASN A 956 -20.08 -1.70 -16.34
N GLY A 957 -20.28 -0.52 -15.75
CA GLY A 957 -20.44 -0.33 -14.31
C GLY A 957 -19.14 -0.16 -13.52
N ALA A 958 -18.02 0.14 -14.17
CA ALA A 958 -16.80 0.55 -13.47
C ALA A 958 -17.02 1.84 -12.66
N ASP A 959 -16.43 1.89 -11.48
CA ASP A 959 -16.41 3.07 -10.61
C ASP A 959 -15.01 3.35 -10.02
N THR A 960 -14.06 2.52 -10.40
CA THR A 960 -12.62 2.44 -10.10
C THR A 960 -11.89 2.07 -11.40
N MET A 961 -10.56 2.12 -11.39
CA MET A 961 -9.75 1.61 -12.51
C MET A 961 -9.55 0.10 -12.38
N TRP A 962 -9.52 -0.63 -13.50
CA TRP A 962 -9.43 -2.09 -13.51
C TRP A 962 -8.03 -2.56 -13.93
N GLU A 963 -7.71 -3.79 -13.55
CA GLU A 963 -6.43 -4.45 -13.85
C GLU A 963 -6.31 -4.87 -15.31
N MET A 964 -7.43 -5.27 -15.92
CA MET A 964 -7.47 -5.83 -17.27
C MET A 964 -8.55 -5.16 -18.11
N TRP A 965 -8.34 -5.08 -19.42
CA TRP A 965 -9.30 -4.51 -20.36
C TRP A 965 -10.64 -5.28 -20.48
N PRO A 966 -10.70 -6.63 -20.43
CA PRO A 966 -11.96 -7.39 -20.45
C PRO A 966 -12.85 -7.18 -19.21
N LEU A 967 -14.17 -7.42 -19.33
CA LEU A 967 -15.14 -7.22 -18.23
C LEU A 967 -14.98 -8.20 -17.06
N ASP A 968 -14.40 -9.36 -17.32
CA ASP A 968 -14.05 -10.37 -16.34
C ASP A 968 -12.71 -10.10 -15.65
N SER A 969 -12.17 -8.88 -15.80
CA SER A 969 -11.00 -8.37 -15.08
C SER A 969 -10.94 -8.88 -13.63
N ARG A 970 -9.78 -9.42 -13.25
CA ARG A 970 -9.54 -10.12 -11.97
C ARG A 970 -9.75 -9.12 -10.84
N SER A 971 -8.91 -8.09 -10.75
CA SER A 971 -9.11 -6.93 -9.89
C SER A 971 -9.85 -5.81 -10.62
N ARG A 972 -10.91 -5.30 -9.98
CA ARG A 972 -11.61 -4.07 -10.41
C ARG A 972 -11.12 -2.84 -9.66
N ASP A 973 -9.95 -2.89 -9.02
CA ASP A 973 -9.39 -1.76 -8.30
C ASP A 973 -7.86 -1.71 -8.39
N HIS A 974 -7.38 -1.35 -9.58
CA HIS A 974 -5.97 -1.38 -9.98
C HIS A 974 -5.58 -0.13 -10.78
N TYR A 975 -4.50 0.58 -10.41
CA TYR A 975 -4.26 1.93 -10.95
C TYR A 975 -3.41 2.02 -12.23
N PHE A 976 -2.66 0.99 -12.65
CA PHE A 976 -1.68 1.17 -13.74
C PHE A 976 -2.28 1.50 -15.12
N LEU A 977 -3.51 1.04 -15.42
CA LEU A 977 -4.24 1.41 -16.65
C LEU A 977 -4.99 2.74 -16.50
N GLY A 978 -5.02 3.33 -15.29
CA GLY A 978 -5.68 4.61 -14.99
C GLY A 978 -4.87 5.85 -15.36
N THR A 979 -3.73 5.69 -16.02
CA THR A 979 -2.77 6.76 -16.35
C THR A 979 -3.29 7.82 -17.32
N VAL A 980 -4.46 7.61 -17.95
CA VAL A 980 -5.24 8.66 -18.64
C VAL A 980 -5.43 9.91 -17.78
N VAL A 981 -5.55 9.75 -16.46
CA VAL A 981 -5.74 10.88 -15.54
C VAL A 981 -4.53 11.81 -15.47
N GLN A 982 -3.30 11.30 -15.69
CA GLN A 982 -2.14 12.18 -15.82
C GLN A 982 -2.30 13.09 -17.05
N TRP A 983 -2.75 12.56 -18.18
CA TRP A 983 -3.03 13.34 -19.39
C TRP A 983 -4.12 14.41 -19.16
N LEU A 984 -5.14 14.11 -18.35
CA LEU A 984 -6.15 15.11 -17.97
C LEU A 984 -5.53 16.32 -17.25
N TYR A 985 -4.61 16.07 -16.32
CA TYR A 985 -3.95 17.15 -15.57
C TYR A 985 -2.94 17.92 -16.42
N GLU A 986 -2.08 17.19 -17.13
CA GLU A 986 -0.88 17.71 -17.79
C GLU A 986 -1.14 18.23 -19.20
N ASN A 987 -2.17 17.73 -19.90
CA ASN A 987 -2.45 18.07 -21.30
C ASN A 987 -3.83 18.72 -21.48
N VAL A 988 -4.89 18.18 -20.87
CA VAL A 988 -6.23 18.76 -20.99
C VAL A 988 -6.30 20.07 -20.19
N ALA A 989 -6.04 20.04 -18.88
CA ALA A 989 -5.93 21.26 -18.08
C ALA A 989 -4.59 21.99 -18.30
N GLY A 990 -3.54 21.23 -18.63
CA GLY A 990 -2.27 21.75 -19.12
C GLY A 990 -1.22 22.06 -18.05
N LEU A 991 -1.43 21.73 -16.76
CA LEU A 991 -0.49 22.10 -15.70
C LEU A 991 0.49 20.97 -15.42
N ARG A 992 1.77 21.18 -15.78
CA ARG A 992 2.85 20.19 -15.69
C ARG A 992 3.88 20.60 -14.66
N PRO A 993 4.32 19.70 -13.75
CA PRO A 993 5.42 20.01 -12.86
C PRO A 993 6.69 20.26 -13.67
N GLY A 994 7.40 21.35 -13.37
CA GLY A 994 8.78 21.56 -13.80
C GLY A 994 9.70 20.88 -12.80
N ASP A 995 10.64 21.62 -12.22
CA ASP A 995 11.66 21.03 -11.34
C ASP A 995 11.77 21.73 -9.97
N ALA A 996 12.55 21.13 -9.07
CA ALA A 996 12.90 21.65 -7.75
C ALA A 996 11.67 22.05 -6.91
N GLY A 997 10.66 21.20 -6.88
CA GLY A 997 9.43 21.40 -6.12
C GLY A 997 8.60 22.54 -6.67
N TYR A 998 8.27 22.49 -7.97
CA TYR A 998 7.54 23.55 -8.68
C TYR A 998 8.22 24.93 -8.62
N ARG A 999 9.57 24.98 -8.52
CA ARG A 999 10.30 26.23 -8.74
C ARG A 999 10.07 26.74 -10.16
N THR A 1000 9.99 25.79 -11.09
CA THR A 1000 9.47 26.00 -12.44
C THR A 1000 8.28 25.08 -12.66
N PHE A 1001 7.36 25.48 -13.53
CA PHE A 1001 6.32 24.61 -14.07
C PHE A 1001 5.83 25.11 -15.42
N THR A 1002 5.11 24.27 -16.15
CA THR A 1002 4.59 24.61 -17.48
C THR A 1002 3.08 24.61 -17.46
N VAL A 1003 2.48 25.59 -18.14
CA VAL A 1003 1.05 25.59 -18.47
C VAL A 1003 0.91 25.48 -19.99
N ARG A 1004 0.57 24.28 -20.48
CA ARG A 1004 0.40 23.94 -21.88
C ARG A 1004 -0.83 23.07 -22.08
N PRO A 1005 -2.01 23.67 -22.35
CA PRO A 1005 -3.21 22.92 -22.67
C PRO A 1005 -3.17 22.50 -24.15
N ASP A 1006 -2.49 21.39 -24.44
CA ASP A 1006 -2.38 20.82 -25.79
C ASP A 1006 -3.32 19.62 -26.00
N GLY A 1007 -4.02 19.15 -24.99
CA GLY A 1007 -5.09 18.13 -25.06
C GLY A 1007 -6.50 18.74 -25.09
N ARG A 1008 -6.71 19.86 -25.80
CA ARG A 1008 -7.98 20.63 -25.74
C ARG A 1008 -9.12 20.04 -26.59
N THR A 1009 -8.84 19.09 -27.48
CA THR A 1009 -9.84 18.54 -28.39
C THR A 1009 -11.00 17.91 -27.62
N GLY A 1010 -12.23 18.19 -28.04
CA GLY A 1010 -13.46 17.71 -27.40
C GLY A 1010 -13.81 18.40 -26.07
N VAL A 1011 -13.08 19.45 -25.70
CA VAL A 1011 -13.27 20.17 -24.44
C VAL A 1011 -13.34 21.69 -24.72
N ASP A 1012 -14.35 22.36 -24.16
CA ASP A 1012 -14.54 23.81 -24.30
C ASP A 1012 -13.84 24.60 -23.18
N TRP A 1013 -13.70 23.98 -22.00
CA TRP A 1013 -12.98 24.55 -20.87
C TRP A 1013 -12.44 23.45 -19.96
N ALA A 1014 -11.29 23.71 -19.33
CA ALA A 1014 -10.73 22.87 -18.28
C ALA A 1014 -10.02 23.71 -17.23
N ARG A 1015 -10.01 23.24 -15.98
CA ARG A 1015 -9.23 23.85 -14.90
C ARG A 1015 -8.67 22.82 -13.94
N THR A 1016 -7.46 23.09 -13.47
CA THR A 1016 -6.80 22.33 -12.42
C THR A 1016 -6.09 23.26 -11.45
N SER A 1017 -5.91 22.81 -10.22
CA SER A 1017 -4.98 23.44 -9.28
C SER A 1017 -4.35 22.41 -8.38
N VAL A 1018 -3.10 22.67 -7.98
CA VAL A 1018 -2.31 21.82 -7.09
C VAL A 1018 -1.68 22.69 -6.01
N ARG A 1019 -1.77 22.26 -4.74
CA ARG A 1019 -1.04 22.83 -3.61
C ARG A 1019 0.33 22.17 -3.54
N THR A 1020 1.34 22.86 -4.06
CA THR A 1020 2.74 22.44 -4.08
C THR A 1020 3.43 22.78 -2.76
N VAL A 1021 4.70 22.42 -2.62
CA VAL A 1021 5.56 22.85 -1.50
C VAL A 1021 5.81 24.36 -1.44
N ARG A 1022 5.39 25.12 -2.48
CA ARG A 1022 5.50 26.58 -2.57
C ARG A 1022 4.16 27.29 -2.44
N GLY A 1023 3.06 26.55 -2.40
CA GLY A 1023 1.69 27.06 -2.40
C GLY A 1023 0.91 26.65 -3.66
N ARG A 1024 -0.18 27.34 -3.95
CA ARG A 1024 -1.10 26.94 -5.02
C ARG A 1024 -0.60 27.32 -6.41
N ALA A 1025 -0.38 26.32 -7.27
CA ALA A 1025 -0.25 26.49 -8.72
C ALA A 1025 -1.61 26.17 -9.39
N ALA A 1026 -1.98 26.92 -10.43
CA ALA A 1026 -3.28 26.77 -11.09
C ALA A 1026 -3.21 27.06 -12.59
N ALA A 1027 -4.01 26.34 -13.37
CA ALA A 1027 -4.27 26.60 -14.77
C ALA A 1027 -5.76 26.46 -15.05
N ALA A 1028 -6.33 27.39 -15.81
CA ALA A 1028 -7.70 27.31 -16.28
C ALA A 1028 -7.82 27.94 -17.66
N TRP A 1029 -8.52 27.31 -18.59
CA TRP A 1029 -8.78 27.90 -19.90
C TRP A 1029 -10.21 27.65 -20.37
N SER A 1030 -10.67 28.48 -21.30
CA SER A 1030 -11.98 28.35 -21.95
C SER A 1030 -11.92 28.89 -23.38
N VAL A 1031 -12.71 28.32 -24.29
CA VAL A 1031 -12.95 28.86 -25.63
C VAL A 1031 -14.38 29.40 -25.70
N VAL A 1032 -14.54 30.67 -26.06
CA VAL A 1032 -15.84 31.31 -26.26
C VAL A 1032 -15.79 32.15 -27.52
N ASP A 1033 -16.70 31.89 -28.47
CA ASP A 1033 -16.78 32.60 -29.76
C ASP A 1033 -15.41 32.68 -30.49
N GLY A 1034 -14.68 31.56 -30.54
CA GLY A 1034 -13.33 31.48 -31.13
C GLY A 1034 -12.22 32.19 -30.33
N THR A 1035 -12.53 32.76 -29.17
CA THR A 1035 -11.54 33.41 -28.30
C THR A 1035 -11.14 32.46 -27.17
N THR A 1036 -9.84 32.16 -27.06
CA THR A 1036 -9.27 31.41 -25.93
C THR A 1036 -8.92 32.36 -24.80
N ARG A 1037 -9.40 32.08 -23.59
CA ARG A 1037 -8.94 32.73 -22.35
C ARG A 1037 -8.15 31.73 -21.53
N LEU A 1038 -6.95 32.10 -21.08
CA LEU A 1038 -6.07 31.26 -20.27
C LEU A 1038 -5.67 32.02 -19.00
N SER A 1039 -6.03 31.47 -17.84
CA SER A 1039 -5.71 31.96 -16.50
C SER A 1039 -4.65 31.07 -15.85
N VAL A 1040 -3.60 31.69 -15.30
CA VAL A 1040 -2.49 30.99 -14.63
C VAL A 1040 -2.24 31.59 -13.26
N GLY A 1041 -2.18 30.73 -12.23
CA GLY A 1041 -1.79 31.09 -10.87
C GLY A 1041 -0.40 30.54 -10.55
N VAL A 1042 0.53 31.43 -10.22
CA VAL A 1042 1.93 31.10 -9.89
C VAL A 1042 2.21 31.45 -8.43
N PRO A 1043 2.62 30.49 -7.58
CA PRO A 1043 2.96 30.77 -6.18
C PRO A 1043 4.27 31.57 -6.05
N VAL A 1044 4.49 32.17 -4.88
CA VAL A 1044 5.72 32.94 -4.61
C VAL A 1044 6.93 32.00 -4.67
N GLY A 1045 8.01 32.47 -5.29
CA GLY A 1045 9.23 31.66 -5.47
C GLY A 1045 9.15 30.64 -6.61
N ALA A 1046 8.12 30.73 -7.46
CA ALA A 1046 7.98 29.95 -8.68
C ALA A 1046 7.88 30.84 -9.94
N THR A 1047 8.17 30.24 -11.09
CA THR A 1047 7.98 30.82 -12.42
C THR A 1047 7.26 29.80 -13.31
N ALA A 1048 6.32 30.25 -14.13
CA ALA A 1048 5.65 29.40 -15.12
C ALA A 1048 6.07 29.74 -16.55
N GLU A 1049 6.31 28.71 -17.37
CA GLU A 1049 6.30 28.82 -18.83
C GLU A 1049 4.86 28.58 -19.33
N VAL A 1050 4.26 29.57 -19.96
CA VAL A 1050 2.84 29.56 -20.37
C VAL A 1050 2.76 29.52 -21.89
N HIS A 1051 2.18 28.43 -22.40
CA HIS A 1051 1.93 28.19 -23.82
C HIS A 1051 0.50 28.63 -24.13
N VAL A 1052 0.35 29.86 -24.64
CA VAL A 1052 -0.95 30.43 -24.99
C VAL A 1052 -1.36 29.91 -26.38
N PRO A 1053 -2.50 29.23 -26.54
CA PRO A 1053 -2.91 28.74 -27.86
C PRO A 1053 -3.28 29.89 -28.80
N ALA A 1054 -2.52 30.05 -29.88
CA ALA A 1054 -2.69 31.11 -30.88
C ALA A 1054 -1.86 30.80 -32.14
N ALA A 1055 -2.30 31.29 -33.30
CA ALA A 1055 -1.56 31.14 -34.56
C ALA A 1055 -0.23 31.92 -34.56
N ASP A 1056 -0.24 33.14 -34.03
CA ASP A 1056 0.94 33.97 -33.87
C ASP A 1056 0.79 34.98 -32.72
N ARG A 1057 1.87 35.73 -32.44
CA ARG A 1057 1.94 36.67 -31.32
C ARG A 1057 0.93 37.81 -31.41
N SER A 1058 0.58 38.27 -32.61
CA SER A 1058 -0.37 39.38 -32.80
C SER A 1058 -1.79 39.02 -32.38
N ALA A 1059 -2.12 37.72 -32.38
CA ALA A 1059 -3.41 37.21 -31.92
C ALA A 1059 -3.54 37.17 -30.39
N VAL A 1060 -2.46 37.39 -29.64
CA VAL A 1060 -2.43 37.29 -28.16
C VAL A 1060 -2.41 38.66 -27.50
N ALA A 1061 -3.50 38.99 -26.80
CA ALA A 1061 -3.51 40.04 -25.79
C ALA A 1061 -2.87 39.49 -24.49
N SER A 1062 -1.57 39.77 -24.33
CA SER A 1062 -0.81 39.37 -23.15
C SER A 1062 -0.87 40.45 -22.05
N PRO A 1063 -0.89 40.05 -20.77
CA PRO A 1063 -0.95 40.98 -19.65
C PRO A 1063 0.42 41.64 -19.40
N SER A 1064 0.42 42.87 -18.89
CA SER A 1064 1.66 43.59 -18.54
C SER A 1064 2.53 42.79 -17.58
N GLY A 1065 3.83 42.70 -17.89
CA GLY A 1065 4.82 41.96 -17.10
C GLY A 1065 5.05 40.51 -17.54
N ALA A 1066 4.23 39.96 -18.46
CA ALA A 1066 4.51 38.67 -19.06
C ALA A 1066 5.65 38.80 -20.09
N LYS A 1067 6.70 37.98 -19.97
CA LYS A 1067 7.85 38.03 -20.87
C LYS A 1067 7.64 37.06 -22.02
N TRP A 1068 7.44 37.56 -23.24
CA TRP A 1068 7.44 36.71 -24.43
C TRP A 1068 8.80 36.01 -24.59
N LEU A 1069 8.77 34.70 -24.89
CA LEU A 1069 9.96 33.88 -25.10
C LEU A 1069 10.13 33.54 -26.57
N ARG A 1070 9.12 32.90 -27.17
CA ARG A 1070 9.15 32.36 -28.54
C ARG A 1070 7.73 32.08 -29.05
N SER A 1071 7.62 31.76 -30.33
CA SER A 1071 6.42 31.18 -30.93
C SER A 1071 6.74 29.78 -31.43
N GLU A 1072 5.80 28.86 -31.25
CA GLU A 1072 5.86 27.47 -31.71
C GLU A 1072 4.57 27.18 -32.50
N PRO A 1073 4.52 26.13 -33.34
CA PRO A 1073 3.28 25.76 -34.02
C PRO A 1073 2.09 25.64 -33.05
N GLY A 1074 1.08 26.51 -33.23
CA GLY A 1074 -0.14 26.55 -32.43
C GLY A 1074 -0.03 27.27 -31.07
N PHE A 1075 1.15 27.77 -30.67
CA PHE A 1075 1.34 28.40 -29.36
C PHE A 1075 2.27 29.63 -29.41
N VAL A 1076 1.96 30.60 -28.54
CA VAL A 1076 2.86 31.71 -28.21
C VAL A 1076 3.27 31.57 -26.75
N VAL A 1077 4.58 31.53 -26.51
CA VAL A 1077 5.14 31.13 -25.22
C VAL A 1077 5.62 32.33 -24.42
N TYR A 1078 5.23 32.39 -23.14
CA TYR A 1078 5.58 33.45 -22.19
C TYR A 1078 6.19 32.87 -20.91
N ALA A 1079 7.10 33.61 -20.26
CA ALA A 1079 7.49 33.38 -18.88
C ALA A 1079 6.77 34.37 -17.96
N VAL A 1080 6.23 33.86 -16.85
CA VAL A 1080 5.55 34.67 -15.83
C VAL A 1080 6.00 34.28 -14.41
N PRO A 1081 6.37 35.25 -13.56
CA PRO A 1081 6.70 35.00 -12.15
C PRO A 1081 5.41 34.85 -11.31
N HIS A 1082 5.54 34.85 -9.97
CA HIS A 1082 4.43 34.90 -9.02
C HIS A 1082 3.27 35.80 -9.46
N GLY A 1083 2.04 35.33 -9.23
CA GLY A 1083 0.81 36.10 -9.34
C GLY A 1083 -0.27 35.41 -10.18
N SER A 1084 -1.35 36.13 -10.43
CA SER A 1084 -2.44 35.71 -11.31
C SER A 1084 -2.32 36.37 -12.68
N TRP A 1085 -2.27 35.56 -13.73
CA TRP A 1085 -2.04 35.98 -15.11
C TRP A 1085 -3.21 35.57 -15.99
N GLU A 1086 -3.67 36.48 -16.84
CA GLU A 1086 -4.75 36.22 -17.80
C GLU A 1086 -4.26 36.58 -19.21
N PHE A 1087 -4.36 35.62 -20.11
CA PHE A 1087 -4.07 35.76 -21.53
C PHE A 1087 -5.35 35.60 -22.32
N VAL A 1088 -5.52 36.40 -23.36
CA VAL A 1088 -6.64 36.29 -24.30
C VAL A 1088 -6.07 36.15 -25.69
N ALA A 1089 -6.43 35.07 -26.39
CA ALA A 1089 -6.02 34.80 -27.76
C ALA A 1089 -7.24 34.70 -28.67
N ARG A 1090 -7.20 35.40 -29.80
CA ARG A 1090 -8.22 35.26 -30.85
C ARG A 1090 -7.82 34.10 -31.78
N ALA A 1091 -8.83 33.44 -32.34
CA ALA A 1091 -8.66 32.42 -33.39
C ALA A 1091 -7.86 32.96 -34.57
#